data_AF-A0A5Q4DEI9-F1
#
_entry.id   AF-A0A5Q4DEI9-F1
#
_cell.length_a   1.000
_cell.length_b   1.000
_cell.length_c   1.000
_cell.angle_alpha   90.00
_cell.angle_beta   90.00
_cell.angle_gamma   90.00
#
_symmetry.space_group_name_H-M   'P 1'
#
loop_
_entity.id
_entity.type
_entity.pdbx_description
1 polymer ?
#
loop_
_entity_poly.entity_id
_entity_poly.type
_entity_poly.pdbx_seq_one_letter_code
_entity_poly.pdbx_strand_id
1 'polypeptide(L)'
;MLVDSLPEGTMPARLVSPRPFRLFWSALVAVLPVLVAGCGDAVPPTATGGEAVAQLLSDASPSGSMGDAALSGEGPALAFAFGLPLGSGLPSDAGPLAVDLDPVVEVCADEDCLEPLAVFTRKGSGNSRVRVDSDNEHFLVHWTPSRSGARAGESYRIRVRLEERILGSAEVEVAAPGRQGAGRSAEGVTRVILAQAFAIRFAIAEGGDAPPSDPDIDSARVGEAGGTLRIPGTTLTILPGALGEAVVITMTRLPDPEAPELAFAPGTHVGFSPTGLSFATPASLVMTFDPALVPAGLGQEAVAIHRLNADGSTTALPTTVDLSTGTAVAFLDGFSQYLVVFTLPGNLTWVGGASPDPRSWQDPANWWPAVVPTAAYDVLIPSGTQHAPRITTPAEVRALRIFEGNSLELAGSGIVVGGTLFAEGPVTGTRGFVLMEGAGEQVARGTVGNLWIARGATRLSGALRVTGNLLVNGPGASLEIGSHALVVEGDLDTIGETARLLMDNLAGRVTVLGDARFMGGWEGDAPLQRGVLELHGNLVGGGSPSSLRATGNHLTLFAGQGTEQVVSLAEGGSRLANAETLNPGQVTFASNARLSTLSWGNAGVGGRVLVRPGLSLEVTTAFIRGILQADELRVGGDLASAGGVPYLVDRTVFTHSDTSLPYQTIPNLDFLDVVVEGSDVRIGEPWVRVRRSLLLNAGRLRIQGNVLEVNGGIRADASASGGVLRMEAGDRVLAWHVDLRTARAEFPGGTLWIQGDLVGRETMVGFGVGHRTVFHGSTTQDITGAGGFALGQLVLANTGDGVRIRTPNLQLSGPDADQRILELVGNTRMEYDGSAHVGVGIAVYRATSRTHFASPTDRAFNCVWAFTEPGYRITTEPGNSELGCARFGTNRDYKFPTLEDFTPPSRLEVTILEPGSGASYEEGDAITFRSSVTLGGAPVPATFTWFSSRGGNLGSGATLVRNDLTPGVHLVEVRVDATAPDGAMLQGSASVLLSVSSEDVPPPSPPVVTTVELSPVSDALALGEGGSFRARALDQFGLEMLGVTFTWATSSECIAPVSAGGTVTGRSPGTATITATADGVSGQATVVVGQVNPNLPTSLLGTWYVCRRNTGAFLYSLEVTEQTAAGQLTGQVFNSNGTTSFLSGTWSSPGFNMNWSRLVQGGERFFAINQGVALATDHMRGSYNDRIDLLTYDVDLRRGPR
;
A
#
# COMPACT_ATOMS: atom_id res chain seq x y z
N MET A 1 -30.25 -6.32 -15.88
CA MET A 1 -30.42 -7.79 -15.92
C MET A 1 -29.11 -8.39 -16.39
N LEU A 2 -28.61 -9.42 -15.70
CA LEU A 2 -27.67 -10.47 -16.12
C LEU A 2 -26.38 -10.10 -16.92
N VAL A 3 -25.25 -10.78 -16.74
CA VAL A 3 -24.68 -11.61 -15.66
C VAL A 3 -23.20 -11.80 -16.02
N ASP A 4 -22.33 -12.04 -15.04
CA ASP A 4 -20.88 -12.17 -15.22
C ASP A 4 -20.40 -13.64 -15.11
N SER A 5 -19.09 -13.87 -15.30
CA SER A 5 -18.27 -15.05 -14.93
C SER A 5 -18.27 -16.31 -15.83
N LEU A 6 -17.06 -16.80 -16.18
CA LEU A 6 -16.35 -17.94 -15.54
C LEU A 6 -14.94 -18.19 -16.20
N PRO A 7 -13.98 -18.96 -15.59
CA PRO A 7 -12.63 -18.43 -15.35
C PRO A 7 -11.43 -19.32 -15.78
N GLU A 8 -10.20 -18.85 -15.49
CA GLU A 8 -8.91 -19.54 -15.70
C GLU A 8 -8.39 -20.34 -14.49
N GLY A 9 -7.32 -21.13 -14.67
CA GLY A 9 -6.73 -21.99 -13.61
C GLY A 9 -5.19 -22.05 -13.53
N THR A 10 -4.70 -22.00 -12.28
CA THR A 10 -3.51 -22.66 -11.66
C THR A 10 -2.21 -22.97 -12.44
N MET A 11 -1.07 -22.49 -11.91
CA MET A 11 0.31 -23.01 -12.12
C MET A 11 0.66 -24.18 -11.17
N PRO A 12 1.85 -24.86 -11.29
CA PRO A 12 2.97 -24.55 -10.35
C PRO A 12 4.46 -24.90 -10.75
N ALA A 13 5.43 -24.14 -10.18
CA ALA A 13 6.78 -24.53 -9.66
C ALA A 13 7.89 -25.16 -10.60
N ARG A 14 9.23 -25.14 -10.36
CA ARG A 14 10.11 -24.70 -9.23
C ARG A 14 11.63 -24.57 -9.64
N LEU A 15 12.38 -23.66 -8.98
CA LEU A 15 13.85 -23.67 -8.62
C LEU A 15 15.02 -23.69 -9.65
N VAL A 16 15.97 -22.74 -9.53
CA VAL A 16 17.41 -22.89 -9.09
C VAL A 16 18.17 -21.52 -9.24
N SER A 17 19.18 -21.26 -8.39
CA SER A 17 20.12 -20.10 -8.41
C SER A 17 21.58 -20.61 -8.20
N PRO A 18 22.70 -19.82 -8.19
CA PRO A 18 22.87 -18.34 -8.16
C PRO A 18 24.03 -17.71 -9.01
N ARG A 19 24.05 -16.35 -9.12
CA ARG A 19 25.18 -15.33 -9.10
C ARG A 19 26.58 -15.60 -9.75
N PRO A 20 27.45 -14.57 -10.04
CA PRO A 20 27.27 -13.10 -10.24
C PRO A 20 28.18 -12.45 -11.35
N PHE A 21 28.31 -11.09 -11.35
CA PHE A 21 29.40 -10.21 -11.88
C PHE A 21 29.36 -9.52 -13.29
N ARG A 22 29.18 -8.18 -13.24
CA ARG A 22 29.90 -7.06 -13.93
C ARG A 22 29.84 -6.78 -15.47
N LEU A 23 29.30 -5.57 -15.75
CA LEU A 23 29.88 -4.42 -16.50
C LEU A 23 29.74 -4.22 -18.04
N PHE A 24 29.54 -2.94 -18.38
CA PHE A 24 29.79 -2.16 -19.61
C PHE A 24 28.92 -2.28 -20.89
N TRP A 25 28.12 -1.20 -21.09
CA TRP A 25 27.95 -0.35 -22.29
C TRP A 25 27.90 -0.91 -23.74
N SER A 26 26.73 -0.71 -24.38
CA SER A 26 26.48 -0.17 -25.74
C SER A 26 27.15 -0.76 -27.01
N ALA A 27 26.35 -1.22 -27.99
CA ALA A 27 26.04 -0.46 -29.24
C ALA A 27 25.44 -1.30 -30.42
N LEU A 28 24.36 -0.77 -31.02
CA LEU A 28 23.85 -0.79 -32.42
C LEU A 28 23.92 -2.02 -33.40
N VAL A 29 22.74 -2.27 -34.02
CA VAL A 29 22.43 -2.46 -35.47
C VAL A 29 22.80 -3.76 -36.22
N ALA A 30 21.76 -4.46 -36.73
CA ALA A 30 21.52 -4.77 -38.17
C ALA A 30 20.10 -5.38 -38.40
N VAL A 31 19.58 -5.33 -39.64
CA VAL A 31 18.15 -5.60 -40.01
C VAL A 31 18.05 -6.44 -41.31
N LEU A 32 16.83 -6.93 -41.66
CA LEU A 32 16.29 -7.40 -42.98
C LEU A 32 16.15 -8.95 -43.22
N PRO A 33 15.23 -9.45 -44.11
CA PRO A 33 13.87 -8.98 -44.49
C PRO A 33 12.83 -10.08 -44.93
N VAL A 34 11.77 -9.69 -45.70
CA VAL A 34 10.84 -10.45 -46.64
C VAL A 34 9.40 -10.73 -46.10
N LEU A 35 8.32 -10.00 -46.48
CA LEU A 35 7.38 -10.07 -47.66
C LEU A 35 6.41 -11.30 -47.70
N VAL A 36 5.12 -11.29 -48.15
CA VAL A 36 4.07 -10.25 -48.47
C VAL A 36 2.68 -10.90 -48.82
N ALA A 37 1.61 -10.08 -48.97
CA ALA A 37 0.28 -10.31 -49.66
C ALA A 37 -0.90 -11.02 -48.92
N GLY A 38 -2.19 -10.67 -49.17
CA GLY A 38 -2.72 -9.53 -49.96
C GLY A 38 -4.24 -9.57 -50.34
N CYS A 39 -4.76 -8.40 -50.75
CA CYS A 39 -6.13 -8.01 -51.23
C CYS A 39 -7.25 -7.88 -50.15
N GLY A 40 -8.35 -7.10 -50.31
CA GLY A 40 -8.75 -6.10 -51.34
C GLY A 40 -10.30 -6.07 -51.59
N ASP A 41 -11.00 -5.08 -52.17
CA ASP A 41 -10.75 -3.65 -52.51
C ASP A 41 -12.07 -2.96 -53.05
N ALA A 42 -12.35 -1.66 -52.79
CA ALA A 42 -13.39 -0.86 -53.51
C ALA A 42 -13.21 0.70 -53.40
N VAL A 43 -13.15 1.40 -54.55
CA VAL A 43 -12.62 2.78 -54.81
C VAL A 43 -13.37 3.40 -56.02
N PRO A 44 -13.81 4.70 -56.14
CA PRO A 44 -13.01 5.96 -56.23
C PRO A 44 -13.71 7.21 -55.57
N PRO A 45 -13.35 8.53 -55.80
CA PRO A 45 -12.27 9.18 -56.59
C PRO A 45 -11.32 10.11 -55.77
N THR A 46 -10.16 10.59 -56.23
CA THR A 46 -9.33 10.40 -57.45
C THR A 46 -7.88 10.66 -57.00
N ALA A 47 -7.01 9.65 -56.97
CA ALA A 47 -6.10 9.28 -58.08
C ALA A 47 -4.92 10.25 -58.29
N THR A 48 -3.83 9.98 -57.56
CA THR A 48 -2.45 10.26 -57.97
C THR A 48 -2.02 9.34 -59.12
N GLY A 49 -0.99 9.71 -59.87
CA GLY A 49 -0.33 8.82 -60.85
C GLY A 49 0.73 9.56 -61.65
N GLY A 50 2.00 9.18 -61.48
CA GLY A 50 3.13 9.89 -62.08
C GLY A 50 3.71 9.18 -63.31
N GLU A 51 4.01 9.99 -64.33
CA GLU A 51 5.07 9.81 -65.33
C GLU A 51 5.74 11.20 -65.45
N ALA A 52 7.04 11.37 -65.71
CA ALA A 52 8.06 10.43 -66.14
C ALA A 52 9.42 10.73 -65.50
N VAL A 53 10.26 9.69 -65.37
CA VAL A 53 11.72 9.90 -65.37
C VAL A 53 12.11 10.40 -66.77
N ALA A 54 12.93 11.46 -66.83
CA ALA A 54 13.42 12.14 -68.04
C ALA A 54 12.51 13.21 -68.71
N GLN A 55 11.88 14.10 -67.93
CA GLN A 55 11.66 15.50 -68.33
C GLN A 55 11.35 16.41 -67.11
N LEU A 56 12.39 16.89 -66.40
CA LEU A 56 12.38 18.03 -65.45
C LEU A 56 13.79 18.26 -64.82
N LEU A 57 14.83 18.26 -65.66
CA LEU A 57 16.15 18.85 -65.34
C LEU A 57 16.32 20.22 -66.03
N SER A 58 15.19 20.87 -66.26
CA SER A 58 15.01 22.21 -66.79
C SER A 58 13.92 22.87 -65.94
N ASP A 59 14.14 24.13 -65.55
CA ASP A 59 13.23 24.96 -64.74
C ASP A 59 13.07 24.58 -63.26
N ALA A 60 14.17 24.74 -62.53
CA ALA A 60 14.15 25.12 -61.12
C ALA A 60 15.28 26.12 -60.80
N SER A 61 15.31 27.25 -61.52
CA SER A 61 16.21 28.37 -61.24
C SER A 61 15.81 29.03 -59.91
N PRO A 62 16.62 29.01 -58.84
CA PRO A 62 16.31 29.70 -57.60
C PRO A 62 16.64 31.19 -57.78
N SER A 63 15.66 31.96 -58.24
CA SER A 63 15.77 33.42 -58.36
C SER A 63 15.67 34.08 -56.98
N GLY A 64 16.75 34.72 -56.52
CA GLY A 64 16.75 35.54 -55.30
C GLY A 64 18.15 36.03 -54.93
N SER A 65 18.38 37.35 -54.98
CA SER A 65 19.64 38.00 -54.61
C SER A 65 19.79 38.17 -53.10
N MET A 66 21.04 38.18 -52.61
CA MET A 66 21.40 38.73 -51.31
C MET A 66 21.94 40.15 -51.50
N GLY A 67 21.63 41.05 -50.56
CA GLY A 67 22.20 42.40 -50.54
C GLY A 67 23.66 42.37 -50.08
N ASP A 68 24.50 43.15 -50.73
CA ASP A 68 25.94 43.27 -50.46
C ASP A 68 26.19 44.56 -49.67
N ALA A 69 26.83 44.48 -48.50
CA ALA A 69 27.11 45.63 -47.64
C ALA A 69 28.54 46.15 -47.91
N ALA A 70 28.68 47.01 -48.91
CA ALA A 70 29.95 47.64 -49.25
C ALA A 70 30.27 48.81 -48.30
N LEU A 71 31.28 48.65 -47.44
CA LEU A 71 31.71 49.68 -46.49
C LEU A 71 32.49 50.81 -47.20
N SER A 72 32.08 52.06 -46.97
CA SER A 72 32.65 53.25 -47.61
C SER A 72 34.06 53.59 -47.12
N GLY A 73 34.99 53.80 -48.05
CA GLY A 73 36.31 54.37 -47.75
C GLY A 73 36.94 55.02 -48.99
N GLU A 74 37.43 56.25 -48.85
CA GLU A 74 37.99 57.05 -49.94
C GLU A 74 39.13 56.32 -50.67
N GLY A 75 38.96 56.15 -51.98
CA GLY A 75 39.89 55.48 -52.89
C GLY A 75 39.27 55.40 -54.29
N PRO A 76 40.03 54.97 -55.32
CA PRO A 76 39.47 54.85 -56.67
C PRO A 76 38.23 53.94 -56.68
N ALA A 77 37.25 54.35 -57.48
CA ALA A 77 35.92 53.78 -57.49
C ALA A 77 35.94 52.37 -58.09
N LEU A 78 35.95 51.36 -57.21
CA LEU A 78 35.94 49.95 -57.56
C LEU A 78 34.57 49.37 -57.21
N ALA A 79 33.86 48.84 -58.20
CA ALA A 79 32.64 48.10 -57.98
C ALA A 79 32.99 46.69 -57.47
N PHE A 80 32.31 46.23 -56.42
CA PHE A 80 32.46 44.89 -55.84
C PHE A 80 31.12 44.15 -55.89
N ALA A 81 31.15 42.83 -56.07
CA ALA A 81 29.96 41.98 -55.97
C ALA A 81 30.30 40.57 -55.48
N PHE A 82 29.59 40.06 -54.47
CA PHE A 82 29.67 38.69 -53.97
C PHE A 82 28.70 37.74 -54.70
N GLY A 83 29.19 36.59 -55.20
CA GLY A 83 28.50 35.81 -56.25
C GLY A 83 28.07 34.38 -55.86
N LEU A 84 27.35 34.17 -54.76
CA LEU A 84 27.03 32.84 -54.21
C LEU A 84 25.52 32.51 -54.13
N PRO A 85 24.94 31.76 -55.09
CA PRO A 85 25.40 31.48 -56.44
C PRO A 85 24.67 32.35 -57.48
N LEU A 86 25.43 33.17 -58.23
CA LEU A 86 25.03 33.92 -59.45
C LEU A 86 23.52 34.27 -59.60
N GLY A 87 23.08 35.34 -58.93
CA GLY A 87 21.78 36.00 -59.16
C GLY A 87 21.89 37.42 -59.72
N SER A 88 22.94 38.14 -59.34
CA SER A 88 23.33 39.45 -59.87
C SER A 88 24.73 39.35 -60.45
N GLY A 89 24.88 39.68 -61.74
CA GLY A 89 26.21 39.96 -62.29
C GLY A 89 26.81 41.23 -61.68
N LEU A 90 28.00 41.63 -62.15
CA LEU A 90 28.47 43.00 -61.95
C LEU A 90 27.35 43.99 -62.33
N PRO A 91 27.21 45.13 -61.62
CA PRO A 91 26.30 46.20 -62.04
C PRO A 91 26.52 46.54 -63.52
N SER A 92 25.45 46.82 -64.29
CA SER A 92 25.54 47.04 -65.74
C SER A 92 26.50 48.16 -66.15
N ASP A 93 26.82 49.03 -65.20
CA ASP A 93 27.57 50.27 -65.37
C ASP A 93 29.00 50.14 -64.79
N ALA A 94 29.37 48.96 -64.27
CA ALA A 94 30.73 48.65 -63.86
C ALA A 94 31.63 48.41 -65.09
N GLY A 95 32.86 48.93 -65.06
CA GLY A 95 33.84 48.69 -66.12
C GLY A 95 34.39 47.26 -66.15
N PRO A 96 35.44 46.99 -66.94
CA PRO A 96 35.99 45.64 -67.06
C PRO A 96 36.51 45.10 -65.71
N LEU A 97 36.47 43.77 -65.56
CA LEU A 97 37.03 43.09 -64.40
C LEU A 97 38.51 43.47 -64.22
N ALA A 98 38.87 43.91 -63.01
CA ALA A 98 40.20 44.40 -62.64
C ALA A 98 41.18 43.23 -62.43
N VAL A 99 41.49 42.50 -63.50
CA VAL A 99 42.23 41.21 -63.48
C VAL A 99 43.65 41.26 -62.89
N ASP A 100 44.23 42.44 -62.77
CA ASP A 100 45.59 42.65 -62.25
C ASP A 100 45.65 42.87 -60.72
N LEU A 101 44.50 42.98 -60.04
CA LEU A 101 44.44 43.15 -58.58
C LEU A 101 44.85 41.87 -57.82
N ASP A 102 45.43 42.04 -56.63
CA ASP A 102 45.80 40.97 -55.69
C ASP A 102 44.84 40.92 -54.47
N PRO A 103 43.56 40.53 -54.62
CA PRO A 103 42.64 40.42 -53.48
C PRO A 103 42.99 39.25 -52.56
N VAL A 104 42.69 39.44 -51.29
CA VAL A 104 42.81 38.46 -50.21
C VAL A 104 41.41 38.03 -49.77
N VAL A 105 41.19 36.72 -49.62
CA VAL A 105 39.93 36.17 -49.07
C VAL A 105 40.24 35.57 -47.70
N GLU A 106 39.59 36.09 -46.68
CA GLU A 106 39.71 35.68 -45.28
C GLU A 106 38.41 34.94 -44.88
N VAL A 107 38.53 33.87 -44.09
CA VAL A 107 37.40 33.14 -43.49
C VAL A 107 37.57 33.16 -41.99
N CYS A 108 36.57 33.68 -41.28
CA CYS A 108 36.66 34.05 -39.87
C CYS A 108 35.56 33.35 -39.05
N ALA A 109 35.89 33.00 -37.81
CA ALA A 109 34.93 32.45 -36.83
C ALA A 109 34.34 33.54 -35.91
N ASP A 110 34.92 34.74 -35.95
CA ASP A 110 34.53 35.92 -35.20
C ASP A 110 34.14 37.07 -36.14
N GLU A 111 33.63 38.16 -35.56
CA GLU A 111 33.14 39.29 -36.33
C GLU A 111 34.27 40.19 -36.88
N ASP A 112 35.34 40.33 -36.09
CA ASP A 112 36.45 41.25 -36.36
C ASP A 112 37.55 40.66 -37.28
N CYS A 113 37.57 39.33 -37.50
CA CYS A 113 38.61 38.60 -38.24
C CYS A 113 40.04 38.75 -37.66
N LEU A 114 40.19 38.77 -36.33
CA LEU A 114 41.50 39.00 -35.70
C LEU A 114 42.49 37.85 -35.96
N GLU A 115 42.01 36.60 -35.96
CA GLU A 115 42.78 35.43 -36.39
C GLU A 115 41.98 34.62 -37.44
N PRO A 116 42.16 34.87 -38.75
CA PRO A 116 41.42 34.18 -39.79
C PRO A 116 41.71 32.67 -39.83
N LEU A 117 40.65 31.87 -39.80
CA LEU A 117 40.67 30.40 -39.91
C LEU A 117 41.26 29.92 -41.25
N ALA A 118 41.05 30.69 -42.32
CA ALA A 118 41.72 30.48 -43.60
C ALA A 118 41.99 31.83 -44.29
N VAL A 119 43.13 31.92 -44.97
CA VAL A 119 43.50 33.07 -45.81
C VAL A 119 43.92 32.57 -47.18
N PHE A 120 43.32 33.15 -48.23
CA PHE A 120 43.62 32.83 -49.62
C PHE A 120 44.11 34.07 -50.37
N THR A 121 45.16 33.91 -51.16
CA THR A 121 45.71 34.97 -52.02
C THR A 121 45.92 34.43 -53.44
N ARG A 122 46.36 35.26 -54.38
CA ARG A 122 46.80 34.81 -55.72
C ARG A 122 48.11 34.01 -55.69
N LYS A 123 48.89 34.06 -54.59
CA LYS A 123 50.17 33.34 -54.42
C LYS A 123 49.92 31.92 -53.88
N GLY A 124 50.18 30.91 -54.72
CA GLY A 124 50.05 29.50 -54.35
C GLY A 124 49.85 28.56 -55.56
N SER A 125 49.65 27.27 -55.29
CA SER A 125 49.38 26.23 -56.29
C SER A 125 48.09 25.45 -55.99
N GLY A 126 47.46 24.91 -57.03
CA GLY A 126 46.22 24.12 -56.89
C GLY A 126 44.96 24.96 -56.66
N ASN A 127 43.96 24.35 -55.99
CA ASN A 127 42.63 24.94 -55.84
C ASN A 127 42.49 25.95 -54.69
N SER A 128 43.46 25.99 -53.78
CA SER A 128 43.50 26.87 -52.60
C SER A 128 44.15 28.24 -52.87
N ARG A 129 44.06 28.74 -54.10
CA ARG A 129 44.51 30.09 -54.47
C ARG A 129 43.38 30.84 -55.15
N VAL A 130 43.35 32.16 -54.97
CA VAL A 130 42.45 33.03 -55.73
C VAL A 130 42.89 33.00 -57.20
N ARG A 131 41.95 32.69 -58.08
CA ARG A 131 42.15 32.67 -59.54
C ARG A 131 41.18 33.65 -60.18
N VAL A 132 41.59 34.22 -61.32
CA VAL A 132 40.69 34.94 -62.23
C VAL A 132 40.09 33.90 -63.18
N ASP A 133 38.77 33.91 -63.30
CA ASP A 133 38.00 33.27 -64.36
C ASP A 133 37.57 34.38 -65.32
N SER A 134 38.37 34.59 -66.37
CA SER A 134 38.16 35.66 -67.36
C SER A 134 36.94 35.43 -68.24
N ASP A 135 36.56 34.17 -68.46
CA ASP A 135 35.47 33.80 -69.36
C ASP A 135 34.09 34.05 -68.70
N ASN A 136 34.06 34.10 -67.37
CA ASN A 136 32.89 34.35 -66.54
C ASN A 136 33.04 35.61 -65.65
N GLU A 137 33.98 36.50 -66.00
CA GLU A 137 34.25 37.81 -65.36
C GLU A 137 34.22 37.81 -63.81
N HIS A 138 34.91 36.88 -63.15
CA HIS A 138 35.02 36.87 -61.68
C HIS A 138 36.34 36.30 -61.13
N PHE A 139 36.60 36.58 -59.85
CA PHE A 139 37.60 35.91 -59.03
C PHE A 139 36.97 34.71 -58.30
N LEU A 140 37.72 33.62 -58.19
CA LEU A 140 37.26 32.33 -57.64
C LEU A 140 38.36 31.66 -56.79
N VAL A 141 38.00 31.21 -55.59
CA VAL A 141 38.81 30.30 -54.76
C VAL A 141 37.95 29.14 -54.24
N HIS A 142 38.55 27.98 -53.97
CA HIS A 142 37.83 26.87 -53.35
C HIS A 142 38.28 26.69 -51.90
N TRP A 143 37.34 26.81 -50.97
CA TRP A 143 37.53 26.50 -49.55
C TRP A 143 36.99 25.11 -49.23
N THR A 144 37.62 24.37 -48.33
CA THR A 144 37.10 23.09 -47.81
C THR A 144 37.10 23.19 -46.29
N PRO A 145 35.94 23.36 -45.62
CA PRO A 145 35.90 23.79 -44.22
C PRO A 145 36.65 22.86 -43.25
N SER A 146 36.54 21.54 -43.45
CA SER A 146 37.29 20.52 -42.69
C SER A 146 38.81 20.62 -42.79
N ARG A 147 39.37 21.29 -43.81
CA ARG A 147 40.83 21.49 -43.95
C ARG A 147 41.34 22.74 -43.25
N SER A 148 40.48 23.71 -42.94
CA SER A 148 40.83 24.89 -42.14
C SER A 148 40.47 24.73 -40.66
N GLY A 149 39.85 23.62 -40.26
CA GLY A 149 39.47 23.37 -38.87
C GLY A 149 38.08 23.87 -38.48
N ALA A 150 37.23 24.23 -39.46
CA ALA A 150 35.84 24.58 -39.21
C ALA A 150 35.05 23.37 -38.67
N ARG A 151 33.94 23.64 -37.98
CA ARG A 151 33.07 22.64 -37.34
C ARG A 151 31.66 22.70 -37.91
N ALA A 152 30.93 21.59 -37.78
CA ALA A 152 29.53 21.55 -38.20
C ALA A 152 28.61 22.16 -37.13
N GLY A 153 27.61 22.94 -37.57
CA GLY A 153 26.70 23.70 -36.70
C GLY A 153 27.20 25.09 -36.30
N GLU A 154 28.35 25.52 -36.82
CA GLU A 154 28.91 26.86 -36.58
C GLU A 154 28.81 27.72 -37.85
N SER A 155 28.57 29.02 -37.67
CA SER A 155 28.57 30.03 -38.73
C SER A 155 29.94 30.69 -38.85
N TYR A 156 30.32 31.04 -40.07
CA TYR A 156 31.60 31.67 -40.40
C TYR A 156 31.38 32.83 -41.37
N ARG A 157 32.17 33.89 -41.23
CA ARG A 157 32.13 35.07 -42.11
C ARG A 157 33.27 34.97 -43.13
N ILE A 158 32.93 35.08 -44.42
CA ILE A 158 33.89 35.21 -45.52
C ILE A 158 34.05 36.70 -45.81
N ARG A 159 35.29 37.18 -45.89
CA ARG A 159 35.65 38.59 -46.11
C ARG A 159 36.58 38.69 -47.30
N VAL A 160 36.32 39.64 -48.21
CA VAL A 160 37.25 39.96 -49.31
C VAL A 160 37.88 41.32 -49.03
N ARG A 161 39.20 41.37 -49.04
CA ARG A 161 40.01 42.55 -48.75
C ARG A 161 40.99 42.82 -49.91
N LEU A 162 41.22 44.09 -50.19
CA LEU A 162 42.27 44.55 -51.12
C LEU A 162 43.16 45.53 -50.36
N GLU A 163 44.44 45.17 -50.24
CA GLU A 163 45.34 45.80 -49.25
C GLU A 163 44.68 45.81 -47.86
N GLU A 164 44.55 46.98 -47.21
CA GLU A 164 43.85 47.10 -45.92
C GLU A 164 42.33 47.35 -46.03
N ARG A 165 41.78 47.53 -47.25
CA ARG A 165 40.37 47.90 -47.46
C ARG A 165 39.48 46.67 -47.66
N ILE A 166 38.47 46.52 -46.81
CA ILE A 166 37.39 45.54 -47.01
C ILE A 166 36.57 45.95 -48.23
N LEU A 167 36.31 45.02 -49.15
CA LEU A 167 35.44 45.25 -50.31
C LEU A 167 34.02 44.70 -50.10
N GLY A 168 33.89 43.60 -49.35
CA GLY A 168 32.61 43.03 -48.94
C GLY A 168 32.77 41.75 -48.12
N SER A 169 31.66 41.25 -47.56
CA SER A 169 31.61 40.05 -46.73
C SER A 169 30.29 39.26 -46.92
N ALA A 170 30.31 37.97 -46.57
CA ALA A 170 29.16 37.09 -46.65
C ALA A 170 29.21 36.03 -45.54
N GLU A 171 28.06 35.66 -44.98
CA GLU A 171 27.97 34.63 -43.93
C GLU A 171 27.57 33.26 -44.48
N VAL A 172 28.16 32.21 -43.89
CA VAL A 172 27.94 30.81 -44.26
C VAL A 172 27.86 29.91 -43.04
N GLU A 173 26.88 29.00 -43.01
CA GLU A 173 26.71 27.97 -41.98
C GLU A 173 27.41 26.68 -42.44
N VAL A 174 28.28 26.08 -41.62
CA VAL A 174 28.94 24.82 -41.98
C VAL A 174 28.12 23.63 -41.49
N ALA A 175 27.67 22.77 -42.40
CA ALA A 175 26.80 21.63 -42.12
C ALA A 175 27.55 20.28 -42.15
N ALA A 176 27.10 19.32 -41.32
CA ALA A 176 27.63 17.96 -41.32
C ALA A 176 27.22 17.17 -42.59
N PRO A 177 28.03 16.21 -43.07
CA PRO A 177 27.66 15.38 -44.22
C PRO A 177 26.43 14.50 -43.91
N GLY A 178 25.28 14.79 -44.52
CA GLY A 178 24.01 14.09 -44.25
C GLY A 178 22.93 14.34 -45.30
N ARG A 179 21.70 13.88 -45.02
CA ARG A 179 20.56 13.98 -45.97
C ARG A 179 20.03 15.40 -46.20
N GLN A 180 20.45 16.40 -45.43
CA GLN A 180 20.25 17.81 -45.76
C GLN A 180 21.46 18.28 -46.57
N GLY A 181 21.28 18.38 -47.90
CA GLY A 181 22.33 18.82 -48.82
C GLY A 181 22.61 20.33 -48.74
N ALA A 182 23.59 20.79 -49.51
CA ALA A 182 23.92 22.21 -49.64
C ALA A 182 22.70 23.02 -50.14
N GLY A 183 22.46 24.19 -49.55
CA GLY A 183 21.26 24.99 -49.76
C GLY A 183 21.25 26.22 -48.83
N ARG A 184 20.09 26.84 -48.60
CA ARG A 184 19.92 27.87 -47.55
C ARG A 184 19.42 27.25 -46.23
N SER A 185 19.77 27.85 -45.10
CA SER A 185 19.13 27.60 -43.80
C SER A 185 17.69 28.12 -43.80
N ALA A 186 16.92 27.81 -42.75
CA ALA A 186 15.57 28.37 -42.57
C ALA A 186 15.59 29.91 -42.42
N GLU A 187 16.74 30.46 -41.98
CA GLU A 187 17.02 31.90 -41.82
C GLU A 187 17.62 32.53 -43.10
N GLY A 188 17.82 31.75 -44.18
CA GLY A 188 18.33 32.27 -45.46
C GLY A 188 19.85 32.36 -45.60
N VAL A 189 20.63 31.86 -44.64
CA VAL A 189 22.11 31.81 -44.70
C VAL A 189 22.56 30.66 -45.60
N THR A 190 23.67 30.83 -46.34
CA THR A 190 24.18 29.78 -47.26
C THR A 190 24.86 28.65 -46.50
N ARG A 191 24.39 27.41 -46.68
CA ARG A 191 24.96 26.20 -46.04
C ARG A 191 26.05 25.55 -46.86
N VAL A 192 27.20 25.33 -46.24
CA VAL A 192 28.39 24.71 -46.83
C VAL A 192 28.66 23.36 -46.16
N ILE A 193 28.85 22.29 -46.92
CA ILE A 193 29.10 20.96 -46.33
C ILE A 193 30.57 20.83 -45.89
N LEU A 194 30.77 20.52 -44.60
CA LEU A 194 32.07 20.44 -43.92
C LEU A 194 33.18 19.69 -44.70
N ALA A 195 32.83 18.58 -45.35
CA ALA A 195 33.76 17.70 -46.06
C ALA A 195 33.89 17.98 -47.58
N GLN A 196 33.19 18.99 -48.12
CA GLN A 196 33.18 19.30 -49.55
C GLN A 196 33.91 20.61 -49.87
N ALA A 197 34.40 20.73 -51.10
CA ALA A 197 35.01 21.96 -51.59
C ALA A 197 33.93 22.94 -52.08
N PHE A 198 33.88 24.11 -51.48
CA PHE A 198 32.97 25.20 -51.77
C PHE A 198 33.66 26.29 -52.59
N ALA A 199 33.05 26.68 -53.70
CA ALA A 199 33.57 27.70 -54.61
C ALA A 199 33.13 29.09 -54.15
N ILE A 200 34.04 29.89 -53.60
CA ILE A 200 33.83 31.30 -53.23
C ILE A 200 34.08 32.15 -54.47
N ARG A 201 33.06 32.88 -54.94
CA ARG A 201 33.10 33.73 -56.14
C ARG A 201 32.79 35.18 -55.79
N PHE A 202 33.54 36.11 -56.37
CA PHE A 202 33.36 37.56 -56.24
C PHE A 202 33.95 38.29 -57.44
N ALA A 203 33.49 39.48 -57.77
CA ALA A 203 34.02 40.30 -58.85
C ALA A 203 34.48 41.68 -58.35
N ILE A 204 35.49 42.25 -59.02
CA ILE A 204 36.02 43.60 -58.75
C ILE A 204 36.24 44.30 -60.10
N ALA A 205 35.62 45.45 -60.32
CA ALA A 205 35.64 46.16 -61.60
C ALA A 205 36.06 47.63 -61.45
N GLU A 206 36.74 48.17 -62.47
CA GLU A 206 37.20 49.56 -62.46
C GLU A 206 36.10 50.53 -62.93
N GLY A 207 35.72 51.50 -62.08
CA GLY A 207 34.99 52.71 -62.51
C GLY A 207 33.47 52.77 -62.26
N GLY A 208 32.93 52.05 -61.27
CA GLY A 208 31.50 52.18 -60.89
C GLY A 208 31.25 53.29 -59.86
N ASP A 209 30.11 53.98 -59.95
CA ASP A 209 29.67 54.99 -58.97
C ASP A 209 29.57 54.43 -57.53
N ALA A 210 29.70 55.31 -56.53
CA ALA A 210 29.68 54.92 -55.13
C ALA A 210 28.34 54.26 -54.73
N PRO A 211 28.36 53.18 -53.91
CA PRO A 211 27.14 52.50 -53.48
C PRO A 211 26.25 53.44 -52.64
N PRO A 212 24.92 53.24 -52.65
CA PRO A 212 24.01 54.03 -51.83
C PRO A 212 24.34 53.85 -50.34
N SER A 213 24.30 54.96 -49.58
CA SER A 213 24.42 54.92 -48.13
C SER A 213 23.30 54.07 -47.52
N ASP A 214 23.66 52.99 -46.85
CA ASP A 214 22.72 52.25 -46.00
C ASP A 214 22.15 53.23 -44.95
N PRO A 215 20.83 53.48 -44.91
CA PRO A 215 20.27 54.42 -43.93
C PRO A 215 20.51 53.96 -42.49
N ASP A 216 20.68 52.66 -42.25
CA ASP A 216 20.87 52.08 -40.92
C ASP A 216 22.33 52.06 -40.46
N ILE A 217 23.25 52.62 -41.26
CA ILE A 217 24.68 52.79 -40.93
C ILE A 217 25.13 54.22 -41.19
N ASP A 218 25.74 54.87 -40.20
CA ASP A 218 26.49 56.12 -40.40
C ASP A 218 27.93 55.96 -39.91
N SER A 219 28.87 56.61 -40.60
CA SER A 219 30.29 56.57 -40.23
C SER A 219 30.99 57.90 -40.46
N ALA A 220 31.79 58.33 -39.48
CA ALA A 220 32.50 59.60 -39.51
C ALA A 220 33.87 59.50 -38.84
N ARG A 221 34.86 60.21 -39.39
CA ARG A 221 36.15 60.42 -38.69
C ARG A 221 35.99 61.59 -37.72
N VAL A 222 35.98 61.30 -36.42
CA VAL A 222 35.75 62.26 -35.33
C VAL A 222 37.03 62.42 -34.50
N GLY A 223 37.45 63.66 -34.25
CA GLY A 223 38.62 63.97 -33.41
C GLY A 223 38.31 65.05 -32.36
N GLU A 224 39.32 65.80 -31.92
CA GLU A 224 39.19 66.80 -30.84
C GLU A 224 38.07 67.84 -31.06
N ALA A 225 37.71 68.14 -32.31
CA ALA A 225 36.62 69.07 -32.66
C ALA A 225 35.21 68.54 -32.33
N GLY A 226 35.07 67.27 -31.96
CA GLY A 226 33.77 66.60 -31.81
C GLY A 226 33.15 66.21 -33.15
N GLY A 227 31.94 65.67 -33.11
CA GLY A 227 31.23 65.17 -34.28
C GLY A 227 29.80 64.72 -33.97
N THR A 228 29.05 64.33 -34.99
CA THR A 228 27.69 63.80 -34.83
C THR A 228 27.45 62.73 -35.88
N LEU A 229 26.89 61.60 -35.47
CA LEU A 229 26.44 60.51 -36.34
C LEU A 229 24.92 60.34 -36.21
N ARG A 230 24.25 59.98 -37.30
CA ARG A 230 22.78 59.88 -37.42
C ARG A 230 22.33 58.73 -38.30
N ILE A 231 21.54 57.83 -37.74
CA ILE A 231 20.69 56.86 -38.46
C ILE A 231 19.22 57.16 -38.15
N PRO A 232 18.23 56.65 -38.88
CA PRO A 232 16.81 56.89 -38.62
C PRO A 232 16.44 56.61 -37.16
N GLY A 233 16.05 57.66 -36.44
CA GLY A 233 15.64 57.57 -35.04
C GLY A 233 16.77 57.48 -34.00
N THR A 234 18.06 57.51 -34.38
CA THR A 234 19.16 57.55 -33.40
C THR A 234 20.23 58.56 -33.80
N THR A 235 20.64 59.41 -32.85
CA THR A 235 21.69 60.42 -33.03
C THR A 235 22.72 60.31 -31.90
N LEU A 236 23.99 60.11 -32.25
CA LEU A 236 25.12 60.22 -31.34
C LEU A 236 25.81 61.57 -31.56
N THR A 237 25.98 62.37 -30.51
CA THR A 237 26.72 63.63 -30.53
C THR A 237 27.93 63.56 -29.61
N ILE A 238 29.13 63.64 -30.20
CA ILE A 238 30.42 63.61 -29.51
C ILE A 238 30.90 65.05 -29.36
N LEU A 239 31.05 65.51 -28.12
CA LEU A 239 31.42 66.89 -27.82
C LEU A 239 32.91 67.18 -28.13
N PRO A 240 33.28 68.45 -28.41
CA PRO A 240 34.69 68.83 -28.52
C PRO A 240 35.48 68.45 -27.26
N GLY A 241 36.66 67.88 -27.43
CA GLY A 241 37.50 67.37 -26.34
C GLY A 241 37.10 66.00 -25.77
N ALA A 242 36.03 65.35 -26.27
CA ALA A 242 35.66 64.00 -25.84
C ALA A 242 36.64 62.91 -26.33
N LEU A 243 37.39 63.18 -27.42
CA LEU A 243 38.42 62.31 -27.99
C LEU A 243 39.72 63.12 -28.15
N GLY A 244 40.86 62.53 -27.76
CA GLY A 244 42.19 63.14 -27.92
C GLY A 244 42.85 62.89 -29.29
N GLU A 245 42.32 61.97 -30.10
CA GLU A 245 42.82 61.65 -31.43
C GLU A 245 41.65 61.40 -32.41
N ALA A 246 41.92 61.46 -33.72
CA ALA A 246 40.90 61.36 -34.76
C ALA A 246 40.59 59.90 -35.16
N VAL A 247 39.55 59.34 -34.53
CA VAL A 247 39.08 57.95 -34.69
C VAL A 247 37.97 57.88 -35.76
N VAL A 248 37.94 56.82 -36.57
CA VAL A 248 36.78 56.51 -37.42
C VAL A 248 35.76 55.78 -36.57
N ILE A 249 34.56 56.35 -36.48
CA ILE A 249 33.46 55.85 -35.68
C ILE A 249 32.35 55.41 -36.62
N THR A 250 31.76 54.25 -36.35
CA THR A 250 30.60 53.72 -37.07
C THR A 250 29.47 53.46 -36.08
N MET A 251 28.26 53.87 -36.44
CA MET A 251 27.01 53.58 -35.73
C MET A 251 26.11 52.75 -36.64
N THR A 252 25.62 51.62 -36.14
CA THR A 252 24.85 50.64 -36.92
C THR A 252 23.59 50.25 -36.15
N ARG A 253 22.41 50.26 -36.79
CA ARG A 253 21.22 49.58 -36.23
C ARG A 253 21.42 48.07 -36.30
N LEU A 254 21.11 47.38 -35.21
CA LEU A 254 21.22 45.94 -35.07
C LEU A 254 19.83 45.29 -35.03
N PRO A 255 19.71 43.99 -35.37
CA PRO A 255 18.48 43.23 -35.12
C PRO A 255 18.12 43.24 -33.63
N ASP A 256 16.83 43.32 -33.30
CA ASP A 256 16.36 43.27 -31.92
C ASP A 256 16.74 41.93 -31.25
N PRO A 257 17.13 41.91 -29.96
CA PRO A 257 17.62 40.71 -29.29
C PRO A 257 16.51 39.71 -28.97
N GLU A 258 16.77 38.41 -29.17
CA GLU A 258 15.88 37.31 -28.76
C GLU A 258 15.89 37.09 -27.23
N ALA A 259 15.29 38.02 -26.48
CA ALA A 259 15.24 37.99 -25.02
C ALA A 259 13.80 38.12 -24.48
N PRO A 260 13.02 37.02 -24.36
CA PRO A 260 11.60 37.07 -23.98
C PRO A 260 11.32 37.57 -22.55
N GLU A 261 12.35 37.66 -21.69
CA GLU A 261 12.25 38.20 -20.33
C GLU A 261 12.50 39.72 -20.27
N LEU A 262 13.00 40.34 -21.35
CA LEU A 262 13.25 41.78 -21.43
C LEU A 262 12.14 42.45 -22.25
N ALA A 263 11.36 43.32 -21.61
CA ALA A 263 10.45 44.21 -22.33
C ALA A 263 11.26 45.40 -22.88
N PHE A 264 11.37 45.53 -24.19
CA PHE A 264 12.10 46.62 -24.85
C PHE A 264 11.30 47.25 -26.00
N ALA A 265 11.71 48.43 -26.45
CA ALA A 265 11.12 49.09 -27.61
C ALA A 265 11.77 48.57 -28.91
N PRO A 266 11.02 47.90 -29.81
CA PRO A 266 11.55 47.35 -31.06
C PRO A 266 12.22 48.40 -31.95
N GLY A 267 13.26 48.00 -32.69
CA GLY A 267 13.99 48.83 -33.63
C GLY A 267 14.92 49.89 -33.00
N THR A 268 15.08 49.87 -31.67
CA THR A 268 15.98 50.78 -30.93
C THR A 268 17.37 50.21 -30.68
N HIS A 269 17.63 48.95 -31.06
CA HIS A 269 18.93 48.32 -30.85
C HIS A 269 19.99 48.89 -31.79
N VAL A 270 21.09 49.43 -31.23
CA VAL A 270 22.21 50.01 -31.98
C VAL A 270 23.56 49.55 -31.42
N GLY A 271 24.53 49.36 -32.31
CA GLY A 271 25.93 49.06 -32.01
C GLY A 271 26.86 50.17 -32.48
N PHE A 272 28.04 50.24 -31.85
CA PHE A 272 29.09 51.21 -32.15
C PHE A 272 30.46 50.54 -32.33
N SER A 273 31.23 51.01 -33.31
CA SER A 273 32.59 50.55 -33.62
C SER A 273 33.57 51.73 -33.73
N PRO A 274 34.84 51.60 -33.30
CA PRO A 274 35.47 50.41 -32.70
C PRO A 274 34.99 50.11 -31.28
N THR A 275 34.88 48.83 -30.96
CA THR A 275 34.47 48.35 -29.63
C THR A 275 35.49 48.78 -28.56
N GLY A 276 35.00 49.12 -27.35
CA GLY A 276 35.85 49.49 -26.23
C GLY A 276 36.42 50.92 -26.25
N LEU A 277 36.09 51.75 -27.25
CA LEU A 277 36.40 53.18 -27.22
C LEU A 277 35.75 53.84 -25.98
N SER A 278 36.49 54.67 -25.26
CA SER A 278 35.99 55.47 -24.13
C SER A 278 36.12 56.96 -24.41
N PHE A 279 35.26 57.77 -23.79
CA PHE A 279 35.24 59.21 -23.96
C PHE A 279 35.80 59.94 -22.74
N ALA A 280 36.64 60.95 -22.96
CA ALA A 280 37.13 61.83 -21.90
C ALA A 280 36.06 62.81 -21.39
N THR A 281 35.01 63.04 -22.18
CA THR A 281 33.79 63.79 -21.82
C THR A 281 32.61 63.05 -22.44
N PRO A 282 31.55 62.68 -21.67
CA PRO A 282 30.53 61.76 -22.17
C PRO A 282 29.84 62.23 -23.47
N ALA A 283 29.64 61.30 -24.40
CA ALA A 283 28.90 61.55 -25.62
C ALA A 283 27.38 61.49 -25.36
N SER A 284 26.58 62.31 -26.04
CA SER A 284 25.12 62.29 -25.90
C SER A 284 24.50 61.35 -26.94
N LEU A 285 23.70 60.39 -26.47
CA LEU A 285 22.93 59.47 -27.32
C LEU A 285 21.44 59.80 -27.19
N VAL A 286 20.81 60.13 -28.32
CA VAL A 286 19.38 60.37 -28.44
C VAL A 286 18.77 59.23 -29.27
N MET A 287 17.82 58.51 -28.70
CA MET A 287 17.02 57.47 -29.36
C MET A 287 15.55 57.88 -29.45
N THR A 288 14.88 57.55 -30.54
CA THR A 288 13.42 57.63 -30.68
C THR A 288 12.79 56.24 -30.62
N PHE A 289 11.69 56.11 -29.90
CA PHE A 289 10.85 54.91 -29.83
C PHE A 289 9.38 55.29 -30.01
N ASP A 290 8.52 54.33 -30.38
CA ASP A 290 7.08 54.56 -30.47
C ASP A 290 6.46 54.61 -29.06
N PRO A 291 5.90 55.75 -28.59
CA PRO A 291 5.25 55.84 -27.29
C PRO A 291 4.05 54.91 -27.13
N ALA A 292 3.39 54.51 -28.23
CA ALA A 292 2.25 53.60 -28.19
C ALA A 292 2.64 52.16 -27.81
N LEU A 293 3.93 51.82 -27.87
CA LEU A 293 4.46 50.53 -27.44
C LEU A 293 4.85 50.51 -25.94
N VAL A 294 4.81 51.66 -25.25
CA VAL A 294 4.99 51.70 -23.79
C VAL A 294 3.75 51.12 -23.11
N PRO A 295 3.88 50.07 -22.26
CA PRO A 295 2.74 49.49 -21.56
C PRO A 295 1.91 50.53 -20.78
N ALA A 296 0.60 50.54 -21.00
CA ALA A 296 -0.29 51.54 -20.43
C ALA A 296 -0.29 51.51 -18.89
N GLY A 297 0.05 52.65 -18.29
CA GLY A 297 0.19 52.81 -16.84
C GLY A 297 1.65 52.96 -16.37
N LEU A 298 2.64 52.75 -17.24
CA LEU A 298 4.04 53.09 -16.96
C LEU A 298 4.30 54.59 -17.22
N GLY A 299 4.97 55.25 -16.27
CA GLY A 299 5.47 56.62 -16.46
C GLY A 299 6.85 56.65 -17.10
N GLN A 300 7.35 57.86 -17.35
CA GLN A 300 8.65 58.12 -17.98
C GLN A 300 9.84 57.52 -17.19
N GLU A 301 9.67 57.33 -15.88
CA GLU A 301 10.64 56.69 -14.98
C GLU A 301 10.82 55.17 -15.19
N ALA A 302 9.89 54.53 -15.89
CA ALA A 302 9.97 53.10 -16.23
C ALA A 302 10.67 52.84 -17.57
N VAL A 303 11.07 53.89 -18.31
CA VAL A 303 11.73 53.77 -19.62
C VAL A 303 13.17 54.26 -19.48
N ALA A 304 14.15 53.48 -19.95
CA ALA A 304 15.56 53.88 -19.93
C ALA A 304 16.33 53.32 -21.13
N ILE A 305 17.39 54.01 -21.55
CA ILE A 305 18.40 53.41 -22.43
C ILE A 305 19.25 52.48 -21.57
N HIS A 306 19.35 51.23 -21.98
CA HIS A 306 20.21 50.24 -21.35
C HIS A 306 21.42 49.94 -22.23
N ARG A 307 22.56 49.69 -21.58
CA ARG A 307 23.72 49.02 -22.18
C ARG A 307 23.48 47.52 -22.18
N LEU A 308 23.67 46.84 -23.31
CA LEU A 308 23.76 45.39 -23.36
C LEU A 308 25.17 44.95 -22.94
N ASN A 309 25.25 44.02 -21.99
CA ASN A 309 26.48 43.45 -21.46
C ASN A 309 26.85 42.17 -22.24
N ALA A 310 28.12 41.77 -22.20
CA ALA A 310 28.63 40.61 -22.93
C ALA A 310 28.09 39.24 -22.45
N ASP A 311 27.39 39.21 -21.31
CA ASP A 311 26.69 38.03 -20.76
C ASP A 311 25.19 37.99 -21.13
N GLY A 312 24.72 38.93 -21.96
CA GLY A 312 23.31 39.09 -22.33
C GLY A 312 22.46 39.85 -21.31
N SER A 313 23.00 40.22 -20.14
CA SER A 313 22.31 41.09 -19.19
C SER A 313 22.29 42.55 -19.67
N THR A 314 21.44 43.39 -19.07
CA THR A 314 21.37 44.82 -19.41
C THR A 314 21.64 45.72 -18.19
N THR A 315 22.31 46.85 -18.42
CA THR A 315 22.60 47.86 -17.40
C THR A 315 21.89 49.16 -17.74
N ALA A 316 20.97 49.61 -16.88
CA ALA A 316 20.27 50.89 -17.07
C ALA A 316 21.23 52.08 -17.00
N LEU A 317 21.13 53.01 -17.96
CA LEU A 317 21.82 54.30 -17.92
C LEU A 317 20.92 55.39 -17.33
N PRO A 318 21.48 56.42 -16.68
CA PRO A 318 20.76 57.65 -16.38
C PRO A 318 20.19 58.27 -17.67
N THR A 319 18.87 58.15 -17.83
CA THR A 319 18.16 58.50 -19.06
C THR A 319 17.13 59.59 -18.77
N THR A 320 17.08 60.63 -19.60
CA THR A 320 15.96 61.57 -19.65
C THR A 320 14.98 61.11 -20.72
N VAL A 321 13.71 60.91 -20.38
CA VAL A 321 12.67 60.45 -21.32
C VAL A 321 11.58 61.50 -21.45
N ASP A 322 11.14 61.74 -22.68
CA ASP A 322 9.93 62.49 -23.00
C ASP A 322 8.97 61.60 -23.81
N LEU A 323 7.92 61.14 -23.13
CA LEU A 323 6.88 60.29 -23.71
C LEU A 323 5.98 61.03 -24.72
N SER A 324 5.97 62.37 -24.73
CA SER A 324 5.16 63.15 -25.69
C SER A 324 5.82 63.22 -27.07
N THR A 325 7.14 63.06 -27.13
CA THR A 325 7.95 63.04 -28.35
C THR A 325 8.51 61.66 -28.68
N GLY A 326 8.42 60.69 -27.76
CA GLY A 326 9.01 59.36 -27.91
C GLY A 326 10.53 59.38 -27.88
N THR A 327 11.14 60.32 -27.14
CA THR A 327 12.60 60.50 -27.10
C THR A 327 13.20 60.04 -25.77
N ALA A 328 14.29 59.29 -25.85
CA ALA A 328 15.13 58.93 -24.71
C ALA A 328 16.55 59.47 -24.94
N VAL A 329 17.14 60.10 -23.92
CA VAL A 329 18.47 60.72 -23.98
C VAL A 329 19.33 60.20 -22.84
N ALA A 330 20.46 59.58 -23.16
CA ALA A 330 21.46 59.13 -22.20
C ALA A 330 22.86 59.64 -22.57
N PHE A 331 23.77 59.63 -21.60
CA PHE A 331 25.18 59.94 -21.81
C PHE A 331 26.02 58.66 -21.80
N LEU A 332 26.96 58.56 -22.74
CA LEU A 332 27.83 57.40 -22.93
C LEU A 332 29.26 57.73 -22.52
N ASP A 333 29.82 56.93 -21.60
CA ASP A 333 31.25 56.99 -21.24
C ASP A 333 32.15 56.20 -22.22
N GLY A 334 31.54 55.45 -23.15
CA GLY A 334 32.23 54.66 -24.17
C GLY A 334 31.27 53.88 -25.07
N PHE A 335 31.80 52.99 -25.89
CA PHE A 335 31.03 52.20 -26.87
C PHE A 335 30.69 50.78 -26.41
N SER A 336 29.47 50.37 -26.76
CA SER A 336 28.81 49.10 -26.48
C SER A 336 27.59 48.96 -27.42
N GLN A 337 26.79 47.92 -27.25
CA GLN A 337 25.42 47.88 -27.79
C GLN A 337 24.43 48.51 -26.80
N TYR A 338 23.40 49.19 -27.32
CA TYR A 338 22.39 49.93 -26.54
C TYR A 338 20.99 49.77 -27.12
N LEU A 339 19.97 49.80 -26.26
CA LEU A 339 18.55 49.72 -26.62
C LEU A 339 17.66 50.41 -25.57
N VAL A 340 16.41 50.74 -25.91
CA VAL A 340 15.42 51.27 -24.94
C VAL A 340 14.66 50.13 -24.27
N VAL A 341 14.68 50.07 -22.94
CA VAL A 341 14.07 49.00 -22.12
C VAL A 341 12.97 49.57 -21.22
N PHE A 342 11.94 48.75 -21.00
CA PHE A 342 10.81 49.02 -20.10
C PHE A 342 10.98 48.22 -18.80
N THR A 343 11.06 48.93 -17.67
CA THR A 343 11.09 48.32 -16.34
C THR A 343 9.66 48.00 -15.89
N LEU A 344 9.28 46.73 -15.99
CA LEU A 344 7.97 46.24 -15.56
C LEU A 344 7.86 46.17 -14.02
N PRO A 345 6.69 46.47 -13.42
CA PRO A 345 6.50 46.29 -11.99
C PRO A 345 6.46 44.80 -11.63
N GLY A 346 7.17 44.41 -10.57
CA GLY A 346 7.16 43.01 -10.10
C GLY A 346 5.79 42.50 -9.62
N ASN A 347 4.83 43.40 -9.41
CA ASN A 347 3.48 43.12 -8.94
C ASN A 347 2.42 43.67 -9.92
N LEU A 348 1.42 42.86 -10.27
CA LEU A 348 0.22 43.26 -11.00
C LEU A 348 -0.99 43.29 -10.06
N THR A 349 -1.86 44.29 -10.21
CA THR A 349 -3.07 44.44 -9.38
C THR A 349 -4.34 44.29 -10.20
N TRP A 350 -5.27 43.43 -9.79
CA TRP A 350 -6.59 43.31 -10.40
C TRP A 350 -7.44 44.55 -10.12
N VAL A 351 -8.04 45.13 -11.15
CA VAL A 351 -8.99 46.25 -11.04
C VAL A 351 -10.41 45.89 -11.49
N GLY A 352 -10.59 44.96 -12.44
CA GLY A 352 -11.91 44.45 -12.86
C GLY A 352 -12.89 45.55 -13.29
N GLY A 353 -12.41 46.56 -14.02
CA GLY A 353 -13.06 47.85 -14.24
C GLY A 353 -13.87 47.94 -15.53
N ALA A 354 -13.69 49.04 -16.28
CA ALA A 354 -14.43 49.35 -17.51
C ALA A 354 -13.90 48.60 -18.75
N SER A 355 -13.77 47.27 -18.64
CA SER A 355 -13.39 46.34 -19.71
C SER A 355 -14.63 45.78 -20.45
N PRO A 356 -14.50 45.36 -21.72
CA PRO A 356 -15.54 44.63 -22.45
C PRO A 356 -15.95 43.28 -21.82
N ASP A 357 -15.03 42.58 -21.14
CA ASP A 357 -15.35 41.45 -20.23
C ASP A 357 -14.66 41.71 -18.89
N PRO A 358 -15.31 42.44 -17.95
CA PRO A 358 -14.68 42.95 -16.74
C PRO A 358 -14.35 41.87 -15.70
N ARG A 359 -14.56 40.59 -16.07
CA ARG A 359 -14.17 39.41 -15.30
C ARG A 359 -13.06 38.61 -15.99
N SER A 360 -12.73 38.86 -17.26
CA SER A 360 -11.72 38.11 -17.98
C SER A 360 -10.33 38.32 -17.40
N TRP A 361 -9.69 37.26 -16.93
CA TRP A 361 -8.26 37.26 -16.58
C TRP A 361 -7.38 37.67 -17.76
N GLN A 362 -7.80 37.32 -18.98
CA GLN A 362 -7.03 37.50 -20.22
C GLN A 362 -7.22 38.88 -20.86
N ASP A 363 -8.04 39.76 -20.28
CA ASP A 363 -8.17 41.15 -20.77
C ASP A 363 -7.16 42.04 -20.01
N PRO A 364 -6.15 42.63 -20.70
CA PRO A 364 -5.18 43.52 -20.06
C PRO A 364 -5.83 44.74 -19.39
N ALA A 365 -7.00 45.20 -19.84
CA ALA A 365 -7.70 46.34 -19.24
C ALA A 365 -8.27 46.06 -17.84
N ASN A 366 -8.27 44.79 -17.39
CA ASN A 366 -8.64 44.42 -16.02
C ASN A 366 -7.46 44.45 -15.02
N TRP A 367 -6.26 44.78 -15.48
CA TRP A 367 -5.04 44.79 -14.68
C TRP A 367 -4.43 46.20 -14.56
N TRP A 368 -3.69 46.43 -13.48
CA TRP A 368 -2.84 47.61 -13.31
C TRP A 368 -1.38 47.22 -13.00
N PRO A 369 -0.40 47.66 -13.82
CA PRO A 369 -0.56 48.23 -15.16
C PRO A 369 -1.30 47.26 -16.11
N ALA A 370 -1.73 47.74 -17.28
CA ALA A 370 -2.64 47.01 -18.18
C ALA A 370 -1.93 45.88 -18.94
N VAL A 371 -1.53 44.82 -18.22
CA VAL A 371 -0.75 43.68 -18.69
C VAL A 371 -1.35 42.41 -18.12
N VAL A 372 -1.50 41.37 -18.94
CA VAL A 372 -2.00 40.06 -18.49
C VAL A 372 -0.90 39.32 -17.71
N PRO A 373 -1.17 38.78 -16.50
CA PRO A 373 -0.17 38.08 -15.72
C PRO A 373 0.38 36.80 -16.39
N THR A 374 1.68 36.62 -16.24
CA THR A 374 2.47 35.43 -16.58
C THR A 374 3.31 34.98 -15.37
N ALA A 375 4.03 33.86 -15.49
CA ALA A 375 4.89 33.29 -14.45
C ALA A 375 5.98 34.23 -13.88
N ALA A 376 6.22 35.41 -14.47
CA ALA A 376 7.14 36.43 -13.94
C ALA A 376 6.55 37.28 -12.80
N TYR A 377 5.22 37.44 -12.73
CA TYR A 377 4.56 38.47 -11.93
C TYR A 377 3.96 37.94 -10.61
N ASP A 378 4.04 38.75 -9.55
CA ASP A 378 3.21 38.55 -8.35
C ASP A 378 1.85 39.22 -8.55
N VAL A 379 0.76 38.48 -8.35
CA VAL A 379 -0.60 38.97 -8.57
C VAL A 379 -1.29 39.31 -7.26
N LEU A 380 -1.85 40.52 -7.19
CA LEU A 380 -2.68 41.02 -6.10
C LEU A 380 -4.13 41.18 -6.58
N ILE A 381 -5.08 40.57 -5.88
CA ILE A 381 -6.53 40.76 -6.09
C ILE A 381 -7.09 41.43 -4.83
N PRO A 382 -7.22 42.78 -4.82
CA PRO A 382 -7.63 43.54 -3.64
C PRO A 382 -9.06 43.25 -3.19
N SER A 383 -9.39 43.62 -1.96
CA SER A 383 -10.77 43.61 -1.48
C SER A 383 -11.59 44.71 -2.18
N GLY A 384 -12.88 44.45 -2.40
CA GLY A 384 -13.82 45.49 -2.88
C GLY A 384 -13.72 45.90 -4.36
N THR A 385 -13.04 45.14 -5.23
CA THR A 385 -13.18 45.36 -6.68
C THR A 385 -14.61 45.02 -7.12
N GLN A 386 -15.16 45.76 -8.09
CA GLN A 386 -16.56 45.59 -8.52
C GLN A 386 -16.83 44.19 -9.10
N HIS A 387 -15.83 43.63 -9.77
CA HIS A 387 -15.91 42.33 -10.43
C HIS A 387 -14.75 41.44 -9.98
N ALA A 388 -15.07 40.18 -9.64
CA ALA A 388 -14.09 39.16 -9.29
C ALA A 388 -13.53 38.49 -10.56
N PRO A 389 -12.21 38.25 -10.66
CA PRO A 389 -11.57 37.63 -11.81
C PRO A 389 -12.09 36.22 -12.09
N ARG A 390 -12.08 35.85 -13.37
CA ARG A 390 -12.49 34.56 -13.92
C ARG A 390 -11.48 34.07 -14.94
N ILE A 391 -10.99 32.85 -14.74
CA ILE A 391 -10.03 32.15 -15.61
C ILE A 391 -10.80 31.10 -16.42
N THR A 392 -10.82 31.27 -17.74
CA THR A 392 -11.46 30.35 -18.72
C THR A 392 -10.44 29.58 -19.58
N THR A 393 -9.20 30.07 -19.66
CA THR A 393 -8.03 29.43 -20.29
C THR A 393 -6.87 29.41 -19.29
N PRO A 394 -5.92 28.46 -19.40
CA PRO A 394 -4.86 28.33 -18.39
C PRO A 394 -4.06 29.62 -18.20
N ALA A 395 -3.65 29.88 -16.96
CA ALA A 395 -2.86 31.03 -16.56
C ALA A 395 -1.72 30.62 -15.62
N GLU A 396 -0.67 31.43 -15.53
CA GLU A 396 0.51 31.16 -14.69
C GLU A 396 0.96 32.45 -14.01
N VAL A 397 1.41 32.37 -12.76
CA VAL A 397 1.89 33.51 -11.95
C VAL A 397 3.06 33.12 -11.04
N ARG A 398 3.91 34.08 -10.67
CA ARG A 398 4.99 33.85 -9.68
C ARG A 398 4.42 33.71 -8.26
N ALA A 399 3.47 34.57 -7.89
CA ALA A 399 2.69 34.46 -6.67
C ALA A 399 1.26 34.94 -6.89
N LEU A 400 0.35 34.51 -6.01
CA LEU A 400 -1.06 34.89 -6.01
C LEU A 400 -1.49 35.28 -4.60
N ARG A 401 -1.97 36.51 -4.42
CA ARG A 401 -2.68 36.93 -3.20
C ARG A 401 -4.07 37.45 -3.54
N ILE A 402 -5.08 36.82 -2.96
CA ILE A 402 -6.48 37.25 -2.98
C ILE A 402 -6.81 37.73 -1.59
N PHE A 403 -7.16 39.00 -1.43
CA PHE A 403 -7.56 39.55 -0.13
C PHE A 403 -8.98 39.14 0.24
N GLU A 404 -9.27 39.08 1.55
CA GLU A 404 -10.61 38.82 2.08
C GLU A 404 -11.64 39.82 1.51
N GLY A 405 -12.83 39.33 1.16
CA GLY A 405 -13.85 40.14 0.49
C GLY A 405 -13.72 40.20 -1.05
N ASN A 406 -12.84 39.40 -1.64
CA ASN A 406 -12.83 39.10 -3.08
C ASN A 406 -12.67 37.58 -3.33
N SER A 407 -12.64 37.14 -4.58
CA SER A 407 -12.52 35.73 -4.98
C SER A 407 -11.88 35.57 -6.35
N LEU A 408 -11.48 34.35 -6.72
CA LEU A 408 -11.06 33.98 -8.06
C LEU A 408 -11.93 32.82 -8.57
N GLU A 409 -12.50 32.92 -9.77
CA GLU A 409 -13.30 31.85 -10.39
C GLU A 409 -12.47 31.06 -11.42
N LEU A 410 -12.27 29.77 -11.20
CA LEU A 410 -11.68 28.83 -12.14
C LEU A 410 -12.79 28.14 -12.95
N ALA A 411 -13.16 28.71 -14.09
CA ALA A 411 -14.28 28.29 -14.91
C ALA A 411 -13.97 27.06 -15.79
N GLY A 412 -13.50 25.98 -15.17
CA GLY A 412 -13.08 24.74 -15.85
C GLY A 412 -11.64 24.76 -16.37
N SER A 413 -10.82 25.71 -15.92
CA SER A 413 -9.40 25.84 -16.26
C SER A 413 -8.53 25.89 -14.99
N GLY A 414 -7.22 25.75 -15.15
CA GLY A 414 -6.25 25.78 -14.04
C GLY A 414 -5.45 27.09 -13.97
N ILE A 415 -4.84 27.34 -12.81
CA ILE A 415 -3.81 28.36 -12.63
C ILE A 415 -2.55 27.76 -11.99
N VAL A 416 -1.39 28.04 -12.57
CA VAL A 416 -0.08 27.65 -12.02
C VAL A 416 0.46 28.77 -11.14
N VAL A 417 0.97 28.44 -9.96
CA VAL A 417 1.57 29.36 -8.98
C VAL A 417 2.98 28.90 -8.64
N GLY A 418 3.98 29.71 -9.01
CA GLY A 418 5.40 29.36 -8.87
C GLY A 418 5.98 29.42 -7.45
N GLY A 419 5.30 30.11 -6.53
CA GLY A 419 5.83 30.40 -5.19
C GLY A 419 4.75 30.54 -4.12
N THR A 420 4.25 31.75 -3.90
CA THR A 420 3.33 32.05 -2.78
C THR A 420 1.87 32.05 -3.20
N LEU A 421 1.01 31.37 -2.44
CA LEU A 421 -0.45 31.32 -2.60
C LEU A 421 -1.14 31.76 -1.29
N PHE A 422 -1.64 32.98 -1.25
CA PHE A 422 -2.42 33.54 -0.13
C PHE A 422 -3.87 33.78 -0.57
N ALA A 423 -4.72 32.77 -0.46
CA ALA A 423 -6.15 32.83 -0.84
C ALA A 423 -7.04 33.25 0.36
N GLU A 424 -6.80 34.45 0.90
CA GLU A 424 -7.60 35.02 2.01
C GLU A 424 -9.06 35.24 1.55
N GLY A 425 -9.26 35.63 0.29
CA GLY A 425 -10.48 35.39 -0.46
C GLY A 425 -10.43 34.07 -1.26
N PRO A 426 -11.55 33.34 -1.42
CA PRO A 426 -11.53 31.97 -1.94
C PRO A 426 -11.22 31.88 -3.44
N VAL A 427 -10.44 30.85 -3.82
CA VAL A 427 -10.43 30.32 -5.19
C VAL A 427 -11.58 29.33 -5.35
N THR A 428 -12.46 29.55 -6.32
CA THR A 428 -13.72 28.85 -6.54
C THR A 428 -13.74 28.17 -7.92
N GLY A 429 -14.66 27.22 -8.14
CA GLY A 429 -14.81 26.51 -9.40
C GLY A 429 -14.48 25.02 -9.27
N THR A 430 -15.48 24.16 -9.47
CA THR A 430 -15.38 22.72 -9.15
C THR A 430 -14.59 21.89 -10.17
N ARG A 431 -14.37 22.42 -11.38
CA ARG A 431 -13.63 21.76 -12.48
C ARG A 431 -12.24 22.34 -12.72
N GLY A 432 -11.89 23.44 -12.06
CA GLY A 432 -10.55 24.02 -12.11
C GLY A 432 -9.65 23.52 -10.99
N PHE A 433 -8.36 23.83 -11.07
CA PHE A 433 -7.38 23.50 -10.05
C PHE A 433 -6.34 24.61 -9.91
N VAL A 434 -5.80 24.78 -8.70
CA VAL A 434 -4.55 25.53 -8.49
C VAL A 434 -3.41 24.52 -8.52
N LEU A 435 -2.39 24.78 -9.34
CA LEU A 435 -1.17 23.97 -9.43
C LEU A 435 0.00 24.72 -8.81
N MET A 436 0.57 24.17 -7.73
CA MET A 436 1.82 24.66 -7.16
C MET A 436 2.99 23.97 -7.89
N GLU A 437 3.75 24.75 -8.65
CA GLU A 437 4.89 24.26 -9.42
C GLU A 437 6.02 25.30 -9.50
N GLY A 438 7.08 25.09 -8.73
CA GLY A 438 8.25 25.96 -8.72
C GLY A 438 9.44 25.35 -8.00
N ALA A 439 10.65 25.81 -8.34
CA ALA A 439 11.90 25.30 -7.76
C ALA A 439 12.30 25.96 -6.43
N GLY A 440 11.68 27.09 -6.06
CA GLY A 440 11.90 27.81 -4.81
C GLY A 440 11.04 27.33 -3.64
N GLU A 441 11.17 27.98 -2.49
CA GLU A 441 10.29 27.75 -1.33
C GLU A 441 8.88 28.25 -1.65
N GLN A 442 7.90 27.34 -1.63
CA GLN A 442 6.49 27.67 -1.89
C GLN A 442 5.73 27.75 -0.56
N VAL A 443 4.77 28.68 -0.48
CA VAL A 443 4.05 28.95 0.76
C VAL A 443 2.56 29.10 0.50
N ALA A 444 1.71 28.39 1.23
CA ALA A 444 0.25 28.40 1.04
C ALA A 444 -0.53 28.77 2.32
N ARG A 445 -1.69 29.42 2.16
CA ARG A 445 -2.80 29.54 3.13
C ARG A 445 -4.09 29.99 2.43
N GLY A 446 -5.23 29.84 3.09
CA GLY A 446 -6.52 30.38 2.64
C GLY A 446 -7.53 29.31 2.22
N THR A 447 -8.42 29.62 1.26
CA THR A 447 -9.42 28.67 0.73
C THR A 447 -9.29 28.49 -0.78
N VAL A 448 -9.28 27.24 -1.24
CA VAL A 448 -9.17 26.87 -2.67
C VAL A 448 -10.14 25.76 -3.07
N GLY A 449 -10.34 25.61 -4.39
CA GLY A 449 -11.09 24.51 -5.02
C GLY A 449 -10.34 23.19 -4.93
N ASN A 450 -9.90 22.67 -6.07
CA ASN A 450 -8.90 21.60 -6.13
C ASN A 450 -7.48 22.19 -6.03
N LEU A 451 -6.56 21.49 -5.36
CA LEU A 451 -5.17 21.91 -5.20
C LEU A 451 -4.23 20.76 -5.58
N TRP A 452 -3.33 21.02 -6.52
CA TRP A 452 -2.30 20.08 -6.98
C TRP A 452 -0.91 20.62 -6.64
N ILE A 453 -0.01 19.77 -6.16
CA ILE A 453 1.38 20.10 -5.85
C ILE A 453 2.28 19.16 -6.65
N ALA A 454 2.95 19.68 -7.68
CA ALA A 454 3.68 18.85 -8.66
C ALA A 454 5.21 18.84 -8.50
N ARG A 455 5.80 19.91 -7.97
CA ARG A 455 7.25 20.03 -7.80
C ARG A 455 7.56 20.93 -6.61
N GLY A 456 8.61 20.59 -5.87
CA GLY A 456 9.10 21.40 -4.76
C GLY A 456 8.35 21.19 -3.44
N ALA A 457 8.77 21.92 -2.41
CA ALA A 457 8.16 21.87 -1.09
C ALA A 457 7.22 23.07 -0.89
N THR A 458 5.93 22.78 -0.69
CA THR A 458 4.92 23.75 -0.26
C THR A 458 4.77 23.69 1.25
N ARG A 459 4.97 24.81 1.95
CA ARG A 459 4.79 24.94 3.40
C ARG A 459 3.54 25.75 3.74
N LEU A 460 2.78 25.31 4.74
CA LEU A 460 1.66 26.10 5.25
C LEU A 460 2.15 27.26 6.13
N SER A 461 1.57 28.44 5.91
CA SER A 461 1.80 29.67 6.71
C SER A 461 0.56 30.15 7.47
N GLY A 462 -0.47 29.33 7.49
CA GLY A 462 -1.79 29.61 8.05
C GLY A 462 -2.72 28.43 7.77
N ALA A 463 -3.97 28.53 8.18
CA ALA A 463 -4.96 27.52 7.84
C ALA A 463 -5.17 27.44 6.31
N LEU A 464 -5.32 26.24 5.78
CA LEU A 464 -5.62 25.97 4.38
C LEU A 464 -6.87 25.08 4.28
N ARG A 465 -7.84 25.47 3.46
CA ARG A 465 -9.07 24.72 3.17
C ARG A 465 -9.13 24.40 1.67
N VAL A 466 -9.12 23.12 1.35
CA VAL A 466 -9.29 22.58 -0.01
C VAL A 466 -10.72 22.05 -0.09
N THR A 467 -11.55 22.71 -0.89
CA THR A 467 -12.99 22.40 -1.01
C THR A 467 -13.31 21.32 -2.05
N GLY A 468 -12.32 20.96 -2.87
CA GLY A 468 -12.30 19.76 -3.70
C GLY A 468 -11.19 18.80 -3.25
N ASN A 469 -10.49 18.21 -4.22
CA ASN A 469 -9.43 17.23 -3.97
C ASN A 469 -8.05 17.90 -3.81
N LEU A 470 -7.19 17.29 -2.99
CA LEU A 470 -5.78 17.63 -2.83
C LEU A 470 -4.91 16.49 -3.41
N LEU A 471 -4.12 16.81 -4.43
CA LEU A 471 -3.17 15.87 -5.05
C LEU A 471 -1.73 16.35 -4.84
N VAL A 472 -0.89 15.54 -4.19
CA VAL A 472 0.57 15.73 -4.15
C VAL A 472 1.19 14.69 -5.08
N ASN A 473 1.77 15.12 -6.21
CA ASN A 473 2.24 14.21 -7.25
C ASN A 473 3.41 14.76 -8.06
N GLY A 474 4.61 14.24 -7.82
CA GLY A 474 5.78 14.50 -8.66
C GLY A 474 7.13 14.45 -7.93
N PRO A 475 8.23 14.66 -8.67
CA PRO A 475 9.58 14.56 -8.12
C PRO A 475 9.86 15.67 -7.10
N GLY A 476 10.15 15.26 -5.86
CA GLY A 476 10.38 16.14 -4.73
C GLY A 476 9.13 16.82 -4.15
N ALA A 477 7.93 16.59 -4.69
CA ALA A 477 6.69 17.22 -4.25
C ALA A 477 6.40 16.92 -2.76
N SER A 478 6.29 17.95 -1.93
CA SER A 478 5.92 17.75 -0.51
C SER A 478 5.08 18.89 0.07
N LEU A 479 4.10 18.53 0.90
CA LEU A 479 3.29 19.48 1.65
C LEU A 479 3.65 19.43 3.14
N GLU A 480 4.23 20.51 3.66
CA GLU A 480 4.59 20.67 5.06
C GLU A 480 3.51 21.42 5.85
N ILE A 481 2.94 20.76 6.87
CA ILE A 481 1.83 21.31 7.65
C ILE A 481 2.31 22.27 8.75
N GLY A 482 3.46 21.99 9.38
CA GLY A 482 3.94 22.75 10.53
C GLY A 482 2.88 22.82 11.66
N SER A 483 2.74 23.97 12.31
CA SER A 483 1.76 24.20 13.38
C SER A 483 0.35 24.61 12.89
N HIS A 484 0.00 24.32 11.64
CA HIS A 484 -1.23 24.82 11.00
C HIS A 484 -2.29 23.72 10.81
N ALA A 485 -3.48 24.15 10.41
CA ALA A 485 -4.59 23.28 10.07
C ALA A 485 -4.77 23.17 8.54
N LEU A 486 -4.91 21.96 8.04
CA LEU A 486 -5.35 21.64 6.68
C LEU A 486 -6.69 20.93 6.75
N VAL A 487 -7.67 21.40 5.98
CA VAL A 487 -8.95 20.71 5.78
C VAL A 487 -9.11 20.40 4.30
N VAL A 488 -9.38 19.14 3.95
CA VAL A 488 -9.68 18.68 2.60
C VAL A 488 -11.11 18.12 2.60
N GLU A 489 -12.01 18.71 1.81
CA GLU A 489 -13.41 18.26 1.73
C GLU A 489 -13.61 17.10 0.75
N GLY A 490 -12.78 17.01 -0.29
CA GLY A 490 -12.69 15.85 -1.17
C GLY A 490 -11.62 14.86 -0.73
N ASP A 491 -11.01 14.20 -1.72
CA ASP A 491 -9.97 13.20 -1.51
C ASP A 491 -8.58 13.84 -1.30
N LEU A 492 -7.73 13.20 -0.50
CA LEU A 492 -6.31 13.47 -0.34
C LEU A 492 -5.51 12.33 -0.98
N ASP A 493 -4.84 12.59 -2.11
CA ASP A 493 -3.98 11.61 -2.78
C ASP A 493 -2.50 12.06 -2.76
N THR A 494 -1.57 11.19 -2.34
CA THR A 494 -0.11 11.39 -2.52
C THR A 494 0.46 10.31 -3.45
N ILE A 495 0.88 10.67 -4.66
CA ILE A 495 1.19 9.72 -5.74
C ILE A 495 2.63 9.92 -6.26
N GLY A 496 3.36 8.83 -6.50
CA GLY A 496 4.73 8.86 -7.05
C GLY A 496 5.84 8.78 -6.00
N GLU A 497 7.04 8.35 -6.40
CA GLU A 497 8.11 7.83 -5.53
C GLU A 497 8.65 8.76 -4.43
N THR A 498 8.31 10.05 -4.44
CA THR A 498 8.80 11.04 -3.46
C THR A 498 7.71 11.96 -2.90
N ALA A 499 6.46 11.76 -3.33
CA ALA A 499 5.34 12.63 -3.00
C ALA A 499 4.85 12.38 -1.57
N ARG A 500 4.88 13.42 -0.73
CA ARG A 500 4.70 13.26 0.73
C ARG A 500 3.98 14.40 1.43
N LEU A 501 3.18 14.03 2.43
CA LEU A 501 2.62 14.92 3.44
C LEU A 501 3.51 14.88 4.69
N LEU A 502 4.06 16.03 5.10
CA LEU A 502 5.02 16.13 6.19
C LEU A 502 4.38 16.74 7.44
N MET A 503 4.44 16.00 8.56
CA MET A 503 3.89 16.38 9.86
C MET A 503 4.90 16.13 10.99
N ASP A 504 5.62 17.18 11.36
CA ASP A 504 6.73 17.20 12.32
C ASP A 504 6.43 18.00 13.62
N ASN A 505 5.25 18.60 13.70
CA ASN A 505 4.83 19.48 14.80
C ASN A 505 3.59 18.91 15.52
N LEU A 506 3.55 19.00 16.86
CA LEU A 506 2.41 18.51 17.66
C LEU A 506 1.11 19.28 17.43
N ALA A 507 1.20 20.56 17.04
CA ALA A 507 0.03 21.41 16.78
C ALA A 507 -0.54 21.25 15.36
N GLY A 508 0.17 20.57 14.45
CA GLY A 508 -0.28 20.34 13.07
C GLY A 508 -1.50 19.42 13.03
N ARG A 509 -2.55 19.83 12.31
CA ARG A 509 -3.78 19.03 12.12
C ARG A 509 -4.14 18.95 10.64
N VAL A 510 -4.43 17.75 10.17
CA VAL A 510 -4.99 17.49 8.84
C VAL A 510 -6.32 16.81 9.04
N THR A 511 -7.39 17.32 8.43
CA THR A 511 -8.72 16.70 8.44
C THR A 511 -9.15 16.43 7.00
N VAL A 512 -9.45 15.18 6.67
CA VAL A 512 -9.88 14.73 5.34
C VAL A 512 -11.32 14.22 5.43
N LEU A 513 -12.23 14.82 4.66
CA LEU A 513 -13.64 14.41 4.64
C LEU A 513 -13.92 13.29 3.62
N GLY A 514 -13.21 13.28 2.49
CA GLY A 514 -13.18 12.16 1.54
C GLY A 514 -12.17 11.07 1.92
N ASP A 515 -11.72 10.30 0.93
CA ASP A 515 -10.70 9.26 1.13
C ASP A 515 -9.29 9.86 1.25
N ALA A 516 -8.41 9.18 1.97
CA ALA A 516 -6.97 9.49 2.01
C ALA A 516 -6.15 8.32 1.43
N ARG A 517 -5.41 8.58 0.33
CA ARG A 517 -4.62 7.57 -0.40
C ARG A 517 -3.14 7.97 -0.47
N PHE A 518 -2.34 7.32 0.35
CA PHE A 518 -0.88 7.48 0.40
C PHE A 518 -0.25 6.41 -0.49
N MET A 519 0.08 6.76 -1.73
CA MET A 519 0.56 5.84 -2.77
C MET A 519 2.05 6.03 -3.11
N GLY A 520 2.68 7.09 -2.61
CA GLY A 520 4.08 7.45 -2.87
C GLY A 520 5.06 6.86 -1.86
N GLY A 521 6.15 6.25 -2.34
CA GLY A 521 7.17 5.63 -1.48
C GLY A 521 8.09 6.62 -0.76
N TRP A 522 8.94 6.10 0.12
CA TRP A 522 9.93 6.89 0.84
C TRP A 522 11.17 6.10 1.31
N GLU A 523 12.34 6.74 1.30
CA GLU A 523 13.57 6.30 1.97
C GLU A 523 13.96 7.33 3.05
N GLY A 524 14.17 6.89 4.30
CA GLY A 524 14.58 7.75 5.42
C GLY A 524 13.57 7.80 6.58
N ASP A 525 13.56 8.92 7.30
CA ASP A 525 12.69 9.15 8.47
C ASP A 525 11.21 9.26 8.08
N ALA A 526 10.31 8.78 8.93
CA ALA A 526 8.88 8.76 8.62
C ALA A 526 8.33 10.18 8.32
N PRO A 527 7.48 10.35 7.29
CA PRO A 527 6.88 11.66 6.97
C PRO A 527 5.86 12.13 8.02
N LEU A 528 5.22 11.21 8.73
CA LEU A 528 4.22 11.50 9.77
C LEU A 528 4.78 11.19 11.16
N GLN A 529 5.32 12.19 11.87
CA GLN A 529 6.04 11.99 13.15
C GLN A 529 5.28 12.55 14.37
N ARG A 530 4.47 13.59 14.15
CA ARG A 530 3.72 14.33 15.17
C ARG A 530 2.42 14.88 14.58
N GLY A 531 1.58 15.50 15.40
CA GLY A 531 0.31 16.10 14.99
C GLY A 531 -0.80 15.06 14.79
N VAL A 532 -1.96 15.53 14.29
CA VAL A 532 -3.18 14.72 14.14
C VAL A 532 -3.61 14.64 12.68
N LEU A 533 -3.75 13.42 12.15
CA LEU A 533 -4.41 13.14 10.88
C LEU A 533 -5.80 12.55 11.16
N GLU A 534 -6.83 13.34 10.93
CA GLU A 534 -8.24 12.99 11.12
C GLU A 534 -8.90 12.61 9.79
N LEU A 535 -9.55 11.45 9.75
CA LEU A 535 -10.06 10.84 8.54
C LEU A 535 -11.55 10.51 8.70
N HIS A 536 -12.38 10.98 7.77
CA HIS A 536 -13.81 10.67 7.73
C HIS A 536 -14.18 9.67 6.60
N GLY A 537 -13.43 9.64 5.50
CA GLY A 537 -13.50 8.57 4.48
C GLY A 537 -12.53 7.41 4.74
N ASN A 538 -12.18 6.66 3.70
CA ASN A 538 -11.31 5.48 3.82
C ASN A 538 -9.82 5.86 3.87
N LEU A 539 -8.98 4.94 4.37
CA LEU A 539 -7.53 5.06 4.37
C LEU A 539 -6.89 3.98 3.50
N VAL A 540 -6.13 4.41 2.49
CA VAL A 540 -5.30 3.53 1.65
C VAL A 540 -3.84 3.93 1.79
N GLY A 541 -2.98 3.02 2.22
CA GLY A 541 -1.53 3.10 2.07
C GLY A 541 -1.09 2.08 1.03
N GLY A 542 -0.69 2.50 -0.17
CA GLY A 542 -0.45 1.60 -1.32
C GLY A 542 0.80 1.97 -2.11
N GLY A 543 1.06 1.29 -3.24
CA GLY A 543 2.13 1.65 -4.18
C GLY A 543 3.56 1.24 -3.77
N SER A 544 3.93 1.31 -2.49
CA SER A 544 5.20 0.74 -1.99
C SER A 544 5.10 0.31 -0.52
N PRO A 545 6.05 -0.51 -0.01
CA PRO A 545 6.12 -0.87 1.40
C PRO A 545 6.36 0.30 2.37
N SER A 546 6.77 1.48 1.89
CA SER A 546 7.06 2.65 2.74
C SER A 546 6.07 3.80 2.58
N SER A 547 4.95 3.59 1.88
CA SER A 547 4.06 4.67 1.45
C SER A 547 3.25 5.34 2.54
N LEU A 548 2.80 4.59 3.55
CA LEU A 548 2.22 5.16 4.77
C LEU A 548 3.05 4.75 5.98
N ARG A 549 3.99 5.59 6.38
CA ARG A 549 4.86 5.36 7.55
C ARG A 549 4.68 6.48 8.56
N ALA A 550 4.04 6.18 9.68
CA ALA A 550 4.00 7.05 10.85
C ALA A 550 4.94 6.59 11.97
N THR A 551 5.36 7.52 12.84
CA THR A 551 6.17 7.28 14.04
C THR A 551 5.82 8.25 15.18
N GLY A 552 6.44 8.03 16.35
CA GLY A 552 6.50 8.99 17.43
C GLY A 552 5.12 9.28 18.03
N ASN A 553 4.80 10.57 18.15
CA ASN A 553 3.57 11.06 18.77
C ASN A 553 2.54 11.48 17.70
N HIS A 554 2.67 11.00 16.46
CA HIS A 554 1.62 11.18 15.46
C HIS A 554 0.37 10.39 15.86
N LEU A 555 -0.81 10.99 15.69
CA LEU A 555 -2.11 10.39 15.94
C LEU A 555 -2.93 10.33 14.66
N THR A 556 -3.35 9.14 14.26
CA THR A 556 -4.36 8.92 13.22
C THR A 556 -5.73 8.73 13.89
N LEU A 557 -6.71 9.55 13.52
CA LEU A 557 -8.03 9.61 14.14
C LEU A 557 -9.11 9.21 13.13
N PHE A 558 -9.72 8.04 13.32
CA PHE A 558 -10.81 7.56 12.46
C PHE A 558 -12.15 8.08 12.98
N ALA A 559 -12.70 9.11 12.33
CA ALA A 559 -13.82 9.91 12.80
C ALA A 559 -15.03 9.94 11.85
N GLY A 560 -15.05 9.07 10.84
CA GLY A 560 -16.15 9.01 9.86
C GLY A 560 -17.49 8.71 10.51
N GLN A 561 -18.56 9.32 10.00
CA GLN A 561 -19.92 9.18 10.52
C GLN A 561 -20.74 8.10 9.78
N GLY A 562 -20.16 7.43 8.79
CA GLY A 562 -20.78 6.34 8.04
C GLY A 562 -20.79 5.01 8.81
N THR A 563 -21.46 4.00 8.23
CA THR A 563 -21.55 2.66 8.83
C THR A 563 -20.21 1.91 8.83
N GLU A 564 -19.32 2.19 7.87
CA GLU A 564 -18.00 1.56 7.76
C GLU A 564 -16.96 2.56 7.22
N GLN A 565 -15.76 2.56 7.80
CA GLN A 565 -14.52 3.10 7.22
C GLN A 565 -13.54 1.94 6.99
N VAL A 566 -12.96 1.85 5.80
CA VAL A 566 -12.00 0.80 5.44
C VAL A 566 -10.57 1.32 5.52
N VAL A 567 -9.69 0.51 6.12
CA VAL A 567 -8.25 0.74 6.21
C VAL A 567 -7.51 -0.36 5.45
N SER A 568 -6.75 0.01 4.41
CA SER A 568 -5.99 -0.91 3.57
C SER A 568 -4.54 -0.44 3.44
N LEU A 569 -3.60 -1.23 3.94
CA LEU A 569 -2.17 -0.92 4.03
C LEU A 569 -1.34 -1.96 3.27
N ALA A 570 -0.41 -1.51 2.44
CA ALA A 570 0.51 -2.37 1.72
C ALA A 570 1.48 -3.09 2.67
N GLU A 571 1.68 -4.38 2.42
CA GLU A 571 2.58 -5.22 3.21
C GLU A 571 4.03 -4.75 3.14
N GLY A 572 4.81 -5.07 4.18
CA GLY A 572 6.27 -4.91 4.16
C GLY A 572 6.83 -3.62 4.78
N GLY A 573 6.01 -2.67 5.25
CA GLY A 573 6.52 -1.52 6.01
C GLY A 573 5.52 -0.41 6.36
N SER A 574 4.34 -0.38 5.74
CA SER A 574 3.27 0.55 6.09
C SER A 574 2.86 0.35 7.55
N ARG A 575 2.80 1.45 8.31
CA ARG A 575 2.45 1.44 9.74
C ARG A 575 1.85 2.75 10.20
N LEU A 576 0.93 2.65 11.14
CA LEU A 576 0.45 3.77 11.93
C LEU A 576 1.30 3.92 13.21
N ALA A 577 1.32 5.11 13.78
CA ALA A 577 1.94 5.36 15.07
C ALA A 577 0.91 5.09 16.16
N ASN A 578 0.21 6.12 16.61
CA ASN A 578 -0.93 6.01 17.51
C ASN A 578 -2.20 6.12 16.67
N ALA A 579 -3.17 5.25 16.91
CA ALA A 579 -4.48 5.31 16.27
C ALA A 579 -5.60 5.36 17.32
N GLU A 580 -6.57 6.23 17.08
CA GLU A 580 -7.81 6.30 17.85
C GLU A 580 -9.04 6.23 16.93
N THR A 581 -10.06 5.46 17.31
CA THR A 581 -11.35 5.44 16.59
C THR A 581 -12.43 6.19 17.38
N LEU A 582 -13.05 7.17 16.72
CA LEU A 582 -14.24 7.91 17.13
C LEU A 582 -15.43 7.67 16.18
N ASN A 583 -15.28 6.82 15.16
CA ASN A 583 -16.36 6.40 14.27
C ASN A 583 -17.46 5.64 15.07
N PRO A 584 -18.76 5.99 14.94
CA PRO A 584 -19.87 5.31 15.62
C PRO A 584 -20.27 3.96 15.04
N GLY A 585 -19.93 3.70 13.77
CA GLY A 585 -20.16 2.45 13.05
C GLY A 585 -18.97 1.49 13.19
N GLN A 586 -18.28 1.20 12.08
CA GLN A 586 -17.20 0.22 12.04
C GLN A 586 -15.92 0.77 11.40
N VAL A 587 -14.76 0.41 11.93
CA VAL A 587 -13.45 0.55 11.27
C VAL A 587 -12.96 -0.84 10.88
N THR A 588 -12.82 -1.08 9.57
CA THR A 588 -12.44 -2.38 9.01
C THR A 588 -11.01 -2.36 8.48
N PHE A 589 -10.11 -3.12 9.10
CA PHE A 589 -8.80 -3.42 8.54
C PHE A 589 -8.95 -4.51 7.46
N ALA A 590 -8.72 -4.10 6.21
CA ALA A 590 -8.81 -4.93 5.01
C ALA A 590 -7.45 -5.49 4.53
N SER A 591 -6.38 -5.21 5.27
CA SER A 591 -5.04 -5.76 5.09
C SER A 591 -4.41 -6.13 6.45
N ASN A 592 -3.26 -6.80 6.42
CA ASN A 592 -2.37 -6.82 7.58
C ASN A 592 -1.99 -5.38 7.98
N ALA A 593 -1.97 -5.07 9.28
CA ALA A 593 -1.73 -3.71 9.77
C ALA A 593 -0.81 -3.69 11.00
N ARG A 594 0.04 -2.65 11.09
CA ARG A 594 1.02 -2.44 12.15
C ARG A 594 0.81 -1.08 12.83
N LEU A 595 0.71 -1.07 14.15
CA LEU A 595 0.51 0.14 14.95
C LEU A 595 1.40 0.15 16.20
N SER A 596 1.80 1.34 16.65
CA SER A 596 2.46 1.49 17.96
C SER A 596 1.41 1.44 19.08
N THR A 597 0.35 2.25 18.98
CA THR A 597 -0.79 2.16 19.89
C THR A 597 -2.13 2.12 19.13
N LEU A 598 -3.08 1.37 19.68
CA LEU A 598 -4.48 1.37 19.24
C LEU A 598 -5.39 1.60 20.45
N SER A 599 -6.26 2.61 20.37
CA SER A 599 -7.26 2.97 21.37
C SER A 599 -8.60 3.23 20.68
N TRP A 600 -9.71 3.00 21.35
CA TRP A 600 -11.02 3.49 20.89
C TRP A 600 -11.99 3.64 22.07
N GLY A 601 -13.19 4.16 21.80
CA GLY A 601 -14.29 4.21 22.76
C GLY A 601 -14.18 5.26 23.88
N ASN A 602 -13.16 6.12 23.87
CA ASN A 602 -12.86 7.06 24.96
C ASN A 602 -13.84 8.24 25.08
N ALA A 603 -14.71 8.44 24.08
CA ALA A 603 -15.78 9.44 24.05
C ALA A 603 -17.19 8.81 23.97
N GLY A 604 -17.31 7.52 24.27
CA GLY A 604 -18.56 6.76 24.19
C GLY A 604 -19.13 6.58 22.78
N VAL A 605 -18.40 6.97 21.74
CA VAL A 605 -18.78 6.71 20.35
C VAL A 605 -18.44 5.25 20.03
N GLY A 606 -19.42 4.37 20.25
CA GLY A 606 -19.24 2.93 20.42
C GLY A 606 -19.05 2.12 19.13
N GLY A 607 -18.05 2.47 18.32
CA GLY A 607 -17.75 1.74 17.09
C GLY A 607 -17.08 0.37 17.30
N ARG A 608 -17.21 -0.49 16.27
CA ARG A 608 -16.58 -1.81 16.16
C ARG A 608 -15.26 -1.70 15.40
N VAL A 609 -14.20 -2.33 15.90
CA VAL A 609 -12.99 -2.61 15.11
C VAL A 609 -13.12 -4.03 14.55
N LEU A 610 -13.10 -4.15 13.23
CA LEU A 610 -13.09 -5.43 12.51
C LEU A 610 -11.76 -5.59 11.77
N VAL A 611 -11.15 -6.76 11.87
CA VAL A 611 -10.08 -7.23 10.99
C VAL A 611 -10.68 -8.31 10.10
N ARG A 612 -10.56 -8.21 8.78
CA ARG A 612 -11.17 -9.22 7.88
C ARG A 612 -10.56 -10.61 8.09
N PRO A 613 -11.30 -11.70 7.82
CA PRO A 613 -10.80 -13.06 8.00
C PRO A 613 -9.48 -13.33 7.26
N GLY A 614 -8.60 -14.12 7.88
CA GLY A 614 -7.27 -14.45 7.38
C GLY A 614 -6.19 -13.37 7.58
N LEU A 615 -6.52 -12.22 8.17
CA LEU A 615 -5.59 -11.11 8.40
C LEU A 615 -5.16 -10.99 9.87
N SER A 616 -4.02 -10.32 10.08
CA SER A 616 -3.42 -10.07 11.39
C SER A 616 -3.29 -8.57 11.69
N LEU A 617 -3.55 -8.21 12.95
CA LEU A 617 -3.37 -6.86 13.48
C LEU A 617 -2.24 -6.87 14.51
N GLU A 618 -1.14 -6.18 14.22
CA GLU A 618 0.05 -6.14 15.08
C GLU A 618 0.18 -4.77 15.78
N VAL A 619 0.15 -4.80 17.11
CA VAL A 619 0.08 -3.61 17.98
C VAL A 619 1.14 -3.66 19.07
N THR A 620 1.88 -2.58 19.34
CA THR A 620 2.77 -2.55 20.52
C THR A 620 1.98 -2.37 21.82
N THR A 621 0.89 -1.62 21.82
CA THR A 621 0.00 -1.51 22.99
C THR A 621 -1.44 -1.30 22.52
N ALA A 622 -2.38 -2.04 23.10
CA ALA A 622 -3.80 -1.90 22.78
C ALA A 622 -4.64 -1.58 24.02
N PHE A 623 -5.49 -0.57 23.90
CA PHE A 623 -6.45 -0.15 24.91
C PHE A 623 -7.87 -0.42 24.41
N ILE A 624 -8.36 -1.62 24.69
CA ILE A 624 -9.67 -2.09 24.23
C ILE A 624 -10.77 -1.49 25.12
N ARG A 625 -11.61 -0.60 24.54
CA ARG A 625 -12.79 -0.04 25.23
C ARG A 625 -14.11 -0.21 24.46
N GLY A 626 -14.09 -1.00 23.39
CA GLY A 626 -15.25 -1.36 22.58
C GLY A 626 -15.06 -2.72 21.92
N ILE A 627 -15.92 -3.07 20.96
CA ILE A 627 -15.86 -4.39 20.29
C ILE A 627 -14.61 -4.48 19.41
N LEU A 628 -13.84 -5.55 19.60
CA LEU A 628 -12.80 -6.00 18.66
C LEU A 628 -13.18 -7.37 18.10
N GLN A 629 -13.17 -7.50 16.78
CA GLN A 629 -13.26 -8.79 16.10
C GLN A 629 -12.07 -8.96 15.13
N ALA A 630 -11.35 -10.08 15.26
CA ALA A 630 -10.21 -10.41 14.42
C ALA A 630 -9.92 -11.92 14.43
N ASP A 631 -9.33 -12.45 13.37
CA ASP A 631 -8.80 -13.82 13.39
C ASP A 631 -7.51 -13.86 14.22
N GLU A 632 -6.59 -12.90 14.03
CA GLU A 632 -5.37 -12.78 14.83
C GLU A 632 -5.08 -11.34 15.32
N LEU A 633 -4.87 -11.20 16.63
CA LEU A 633 -4.27 -10.02 17.25
C LEU A 633 -2.86 -10.36 17.78
N ARG A 634 -1.83 -9.68 17.26
CA ARG A 634 -0.44 -9.77 17.73
C ARG A 634 -0.10 -8.58 18.64
N VAL A 635 0.31 -8.84 19.88
CA VAL A 635 0.58 -7.82 20.90
C VAL A 635 2.06 -7.83 21.30
N GLY A 636 2.76 -6.74 21.01
CA GLY A 636 4.16 -6.51 21.32
C GLY A 636 4.44 -5.80 22.65
N GLY A 637 3.44 -5.60 23.51
CA GLY A 637 3.54 -4.93 24.81
C GLY A 637 2.28 -5.21 25.65
N ASP A 638 1.78 -4.24 26.41
CA ASP A 638 0.58 -4.46 27.23
C ASP A 638 -0.72 -4.49 26.41
N LEU A 639 -1.60 -5.44 26.77
CA LEU A 639 -2.99 -5.50 26.35
C LEU A 639 -3.86 -5.03 27.52
N ALA A 640 -4.44 -3.84 27.40
CA ALA A 640 -5.35 -3.29 28.41
C ALA A 640 -6.80 -3.34 27.92
N SER A 641 -7.73 -3.57 28.84
CA SER A 641 -9.17 -3.59 28.59
C SER A 641 -9.88 -2.67 29.59
N ALA A 642 -10.98 -2.04 29.17
CA ALA A 642 -11.85 -1.28 30.07
C ALA A 642 -12.62 -2.17 31.07
N GLY A 643 -12.63 -3.49 30.87
CA GLY A 643 -13.53 -4.44 31.52
C GLY A 643 -14.82 -4.62 30.69
N GLY A 644 -15.36 -5.85 30.67
CA GLY A 644 -16.65 -6.13 30.04
C GLY A 644 -16.77 -5.82 28.54
N VAL A 645 -15.69 -5.70 27.78
CA VAL A 645 -15.77 -5.45 26.32
C VAL A 645 -15.91 -6.77 25.55
N PRO A 646 -16.82 -6.89 24.55
CA PRO A 646 -16.87 -8.06 23.68
C PRO A 646 -15.57 -8.22 22.89
N TYR A 647 -14.80 -9.24 23.24
CA TYR A 647 -13.51 -9.57 22.64
C TYR A 647 -13.67 -10.81 21.75
N LEU A 648 -13.94 -10.58 20.47
CA LEU A 648 -14.23 -11.62 19.47
C LEU A 648 -12.98 -11.92 18.63
N VAL A 649 -11.85 -12.15 19.30
CA VAL A 649 -10.59 -12.50 18.66
C VAL A 649 -10.37 -14.01 18.72
N ASP A 650 -10.19 -14.65 17.56
CA ASP A 650 -10.02 -16.10 17.47
C ASP A 650 -8.67 -16.54 18.08
N ARG A 651 -7.58 -15.84 17.75
CA ARG A 651 -6.23 -16.07 18.30
C ARG A 651 -5.55 -14.79 18.77
N THR A 652 -5.16 -14.75 20.04
CA THR A 652 -4.32 -13.66 20.59
C THR A 652 -2.88 -14.14 20.76
N VAL A 653 -1.92 -13.43 20.17
CA VAL A 653 -0.50 -13.80 20.21
C VAL A 653 0.30 -12.71 20.91
N PHE A 654 1.06 -13.06 21.95
CA PHE A 654 1.96 -12.16 22.67
C PHE A 654 3.39 -12.35 22.14
N THR A 655 3.97 -11.34 21.46
CA THR A 655 5.06 -11.53 20.47
C THR A 655 6.34 -10.72 20.72
N HIS A 656 6.46 -10.09 21.89
CA HIS A 656 7.60 -9.27 22.25
C HIS A 656 8.88 -10.08 22.46
N SER A 657 10.00 -9.62 21.89
CA SER A 657 11.26 -10.34 21.84
C SER A 657 12.30 -9.94 22.90
N ASP A 658 12.10 -8.84 23.62
CA ASP A 658 13.03 -8.38 24.66
C ASP A 658 12.59 -8.88 26.04
N THR A 659 13.24 -9.96 26.48
CA THR A 659 12.99 -10.60 27.79
C THR A 659 13.53 -9.80 28.98
N SER A 660 14.12 -8.61 28.76
CA SER A 660 14.52 -7.69 29.83
C SER A 660 13.44 -6.68 30.22
N LEU A 661 12.40 -6.52 29.39
CA LEU A 661 11.27 -5.65 29.66
C LEU A 661 10.25 -6.30 30.62
N PRO A 662 9.41 -5.50 31.32
CA PRO A 662 8.48 -6.02 32.32
C PRO A 662 7.46 -6.99 31.73
N TYR A 663 7.00 -7.92 32.56
CA TYR A 663 5.97 -8.90 32.21
C TYR A 663 4.73 -8.23 31.59
N GLN A 664 4.45 -8.59 30.33
CA GLN A 664 3.20 -8.20 29.67
C GLN A 664 2.01 -8.75 30.46
N THR A 665 0.98 -7.93 30.60
CA THR A 665 -0.18 -8.28 31.44
C THR A 665 -1.31 -8.86 30.57
N ILE A 666 -1.75 -10.08 30.87
CA ILE A 666 -2.97 -10.68 30.30
C ILE A 666 -4.17 -10.18 31.14
N PRO A 667 -5.09 -9.38 30.57
CA PRO A 667 -6.26 -8.85 31.28
C PRO A 667 -7.37 -9.89 31.39
N ASN A 668 -8.41 -9.59 32.18
CA ASN A 668 -9.64 -10.39 32.25
C ASN A 668 -10.50 -10.16 30.99
N LEU A 669 -10.19 -10.91 29.95
CA LEU A 669 -10.98 -11.06 28.74
C LEU A 669 -11.32 -12.55 28.55
N ASP A 670 -12.44 -12.83 27.87
CA ASP A 670 -12.85 -14.19 27.50
C ASP A 670 -12.11 -14.60 26.21
N PHE A 671 -10.84 -14.99 26.32
CA PHE A 671 -10.03 -15.38 25.16
C PHE A 671 -10.53 -16.67 24.51
N LEU A 672 -10.42 -16.78 23.18
CA LEU A 672 -10.61 -18.05 22.47
C LEU A 672 -9.33 -18.89 22.53
N ASP A 673 -8.31 -18.57 21.72
CA ASP A 673 -6.94 -19.08 21.89
C ASP A 673 -5.96 -17.98 22.34
N VAL A 674 -4.97 -18.39 23.13
CA VAL A 674 -3.83 -17.56 23.54
C VAL A 674 -2.53 -18.24 23.14
N VAL A 675 -1.61 -17.48 22.54
CA VAL A 675 -0.27 -17.93 22.14
C VAL A 675 0.77 -16.98 22.71
N VAL A 676 1.87 -17.54 23.25
CA VAL A 676 3.00 -16.78 23.78
C VAL A 676 4.25 -17.09 22.96
N GLU A 677 4.78 -16.08 22.28
CA GLU A 677 5.90 -16.15 21.34
C GLU A 677 7.03 -15.19 21.77
N GLY A 678 7.84 -15.63 22.73
CA GLY A 678 9.07 -14.95 23.15
C GLY A 678 8.88 -13.96 24.31
N SER A 679 7.64 -13.65 24.66
CA SER A 679 7.28 -12.75 25.75
C SER A 679 7.21 -13.45 27.10
N ASP A 680 7.73 -12.79 28.13
CA ASP A 680 7.39 -13.11 29.51
C ASP A 680 6.05 -12.42 29.84
N VAL A 681 5.01 -13.21 30.13
CA VAL A 681 3.62 -12.79 30.36
C VAL A 681 3.15 -13.13 31.79
N ARG A 682 2.21 -12.35 32.32
CA ARG A 682 1.59 -12.60 33.63
C ARG A 682 0.08 -12.44 33.58
N ILE A 683 -0.62 -13.19 34.42
CA ILE A 683 -2.05 -12.97 34.69
C ILE A 683 -2.20 -11.68 35.51
N GLY A 684 -2.94 -10.71 34.98
CA GLY A 684 -3.13 -9.39 35.62
C GLY A 684 -4.28 -9.31 36.61
N GLU A 685 -5.22 -10.24 36.54
CA GLU A 685 -6.55 -10.16 37.16
C GLU A 685 -6.88 -11.44 37.94
N PRO A 686 -7.79 -11.42 38.94
CA PRO A 686 -8.07 -12.56 39.81
C PRO A 686 -8.47 -13.86 39.10
N TRP A 687 -9.09 -13.75 37.92
CA TRP A 687 -9.50 -14.87 37.07
C TRP A 687 -9.32 -14.50 35.60
N VAL A 688 -8.64 -15.35 34.83
CA VAL A 688 -8.54 -15.25 33.36
C VAL A 688 -8.97 -16.56 32.73
N ARG A 689 -9.72 -16.49 31.62
CA ARG A 689 -10.29 -17.65 30.93
C ARG A 689 -9.85 -17.72 29.47
N VAL A 690 -9.45 -18.92 29.06
CA VAL A 690 -9.13 -19.29 27.68
C VAL A 690 -10.06 -20.43 27.27
N ARG A 691 -11.02 -20.13 26.39
CA ARG A 691 -12.12 -21.04 26.02
C ARG A 691 -11.68 -22.22 25.15
N ARG A 692 -10.54 -22.10 24.47
CA ARG A 692 -9.89 -23.18 23.69
C ARG A 692 -8.48 -23.45 24.26
N SER A 693 -7.43 -22.99 23.59
CA SER A 693 -6.06 -23.47 23.79
C SER A 693 -5.12 -22.37 24.26
N LEU A 694 -4.19 -22.74 25.13
CA LEU A 694 -3.06 -21.92 25.54
C LEU A 694 -1.77 -22.56 25.01
N LEU A 695 -1.07 -21.86 24.11
CA LEU A 695 0.16 -22.31 23.47
C LEU A 695 1.36 -21.48 23.97
N LEU A 696 2.33 -22.12 24.60
CA LEU A 696 3.57 -21.47 25.04
C LEU A 696 4.73 -21.89 24.12
N ASN A 697 4.99 -21.11 23.07
CA ASN A 697 6.03 -21.40 22.08
C ASN A 697 7.43 -20.95 22.58
N ALA A 698 7.48 -19.81 23.27
CA ALA A 698 8.67 -19.26 23.92
C ALA A 698 8.28 -18.24 25.01
N GLY A 699 9.15 -18.03 26.02
CA GLY A 699 8.89 -17.12 27.14
C GLY A 699 8.15 -17.75 28.33
N ARG A 700 8.00 -17.03 29.44
CA ARG A 700 7.41 -17.54 30.70
C ARG A 700 6.02 -16.98 30.97
N LEU A 701 5.07 -17.84 31.36
CA LEU A 701 3.79 -17.43 31.94
C LEU A 701 3.80 -17.58 33.47
N ARG A 702 3.44 -16.51 34.20
CA ARG A 702 3.26 -16.47 35.66
C ARG A 702 1.82 -16.11 36.06
N ILE A 703 1.33 -16.63 37.19
CA ILE A 703 -0.07 -16.46 37.60
C ILE A 703 -0.26 -15.55 38.82
N GLN A 704 0.68 -15.54 39.79
CA GLN A 704 0.73 -14.56 40.90
C GLN A 704 -0.47 -14.60 41.89
N GLY A 705 -0.94 -15.79 42.27
CA GLY A 705 -2.06 -16.01 43.21
C GLY A 705 -3.46 -16.04 42.56
N ASN A 706 -3.52 -15.72 41.27
CA ASN A 706 -4.75 -15.67 40.49
C ASN A 706 -5.21 -17.06 40.01
N VAL A 707 -6.34 -17.10 39.31
CA VAL A 707 -6.88 -18.29 38.65
C VAL A 707 -6.73 -18.18 37.14
N LEU A 708 -6.21 -19.23 36.50
CA LEU A 708 -6.20 -19.40 35.05
C LEU A 708 -7.06 -20.61 34.68
N GLU A 709 -8.11 -20.41 33.89
CA GLU A 709 -9.01 -21.45 33.40
C GLU A 709 -8.78 -21.68 31.89
N VAL A 710 -8.47 -22.90 31.47
CA VAL A 710 -8.22 -23.26 30.06
C VAL A 710 -9.07 -24.48 29.66
N ASN A 711 -10.18 -24.23 28.96
CA ASN A 711 -11.22 -25.25 28.72
C ASN A 711 -10.88 -26.27 27.61
N GLY A 712 -9.88 -26.01 26.76
CA GLY A 712 -9.40 -26.96 25.75
C GLY A 712 -8.07 -27.61 26.12
N GLY A 713 -6.99 -26.84 26.20
CA GLY A 713 -5.74 -27.38 26.72
C GLY A 713 -4.54 -26.42 26.72
N ILE A 714 -3.59 -26.71 27.60
CA ILE A 714 -2.29 -26.03 27.70
C ILE A 714 -1.25 -26.89 27.00
N ARG A 715 -0.53 -26.34 26.02
CA ARG A 715 0.61 -27.00 25.37
C ARG A 715 1.80 -26.06 25.32
N ALA A 716 3.00 -26.58 25.56
CA ALA A 716 4.23 -25.78 25.59
C ALA A 716 5.38 -26.46 24.82
N ASP A 717 6.15 -25.69 24.04
CA ASP A 717 7.11 -26.21 23.05
C ASP A 717 8.61 -26.11 23.46
N ALA A 718 9.44 -26.96 22.85
CA ALA A 718 10.83 -27.30 23.19
C ALA A 718 11.88 -26.46 22.47
N SER A 719 11.50 -25.35 21.84
CA SER A 719 12.42 -24.53 21.05
C SER A 719 13.61 -24.06 21.89
N ALA A 720 14.69 -23.56 21.27
CA ALA A 720 15.89 -23.12 21.99
C ALA A 720 15.61 -22.00 23.04
N SER A 721 14.46 -21.34 22.92
CA SER A 721 13.89 -20.31 23.83
C SER A 721 12.56 -20.75 24.46
N GLY A 722 12.31 -22.06 24.53
CA GLY A 722 10.98 -22.68 24.68
C GLY A 722 10.11 -22.20 25.84
N GLY A 723 8.80 -22.38 25.68
CA GLY A 723 7.79 -21.87 26.61
C GLY A 723 7.89 -22.51 27.99
N VAL A 724 7.63 -21.71 29.04
CA VAL A 724 7.64 -22.16 30.43
C VAL A 724 6.35 -21.74 31.13
N LEU A 725 5.59 -22.71 31.62
CA LEU A 725 4.55 -22.44 32.61
C LEU A 725 5.21 -22.41 34.00
N ARG A 726 4.99 -21.34 34.76
CA ARG A 726 5.52 -21.17 36.12
C ARG A 726 4.39 -20.97 37.13
N MET A 727 4.39 -21.79 38.18
CA MET A 727 3.36 -21.78 39.23
C MET A 727 3.98 -21.60 40.62
N GLU A 728 3.63 -20.50 41.28
CA GLU A 728 4.08 -20.13 42.63
C GLU A 728 3.00 -20.44 43.69
N ALA A 729 3.33 -20.25 44.98
CA ALA A 729 2.41 -20.58 46.06
C ALA A 729 1.16 -19.68 46.01
N GLY A 730 -0.03 -20.30 45.92
CA GLY A 730 -1.31 -19.62 45.74
C GLY A 730 -1.83 -19.62 44.29
N ASP A 731 -0.98 -19.92 43.30
CA ASP A 731 -1.40 -20.02 41.90
C ASP A 731 -2.40 -21.17 41.70
N ARG A 732 -3.45 -20.93 40.91
CA ARG A 732 -4.53 -21.89 40.63
C ARG A 732 -4.72 -22.02 39.12
N VAL A 733 -4.58 -23.23 38.59
CA VAL A 733 -4.81 -23.51 37.15
C VAL A 733 -5.86 -24.58 36.99
N LEU A 734 -6.94 -24.28 36.26
CA LEU A 734 -7.82 -25.30 35.68
C LEU A 734 -7.43 -25.51 34.22
N ALA A 735 -7.18 -26.75 33.84
CA ALA A 735 -6.94 -27.12 32.44
C ALA A 735 -7.77 -28.35 32.07
N TRP A 736 -8.28 -28.39 30.85
CA TRP A 736 -8.82 -29.64 30.31
C TRP A 736 -7.68 -30.59 29.96
N HIS A 737 -6.91 -30.34 28.91
CA HIS A 737 -5.69 -31.11 28.59
C HIS A 737 -4.40 -30.37 28.99
N VAL A 738 -3.35 -31.10 29.37
CA VAL A 738 -2.02 -30.54 29.64
C VAL A 738 -0.93 -31.33 28.90
N ASP A 739 -0.29 -30.69 27.92
CA ASP A 739 0.78 -31.27 27.10
C ASP A 739 2.12 -30.55 27.32
N LEU A 740 2.99 -31.21 28.08
CA LEU A 740 4.33 -30.77 28.44
C LEU A 740 5.39 -31.72 27.83
N ARG A 741 5.08 -32.41 26.73
CA ARG A 741 6.02 -33.30 26.00
C ARG A 741 7.33 -32.60 25.61
N THR A 742 7.27 -31.29 25.44
CA THR A 742 8.31 -30.50 24.79
C THR A 742 8.93 -29.43 25.71
N ALA A 743 8.17 -28.83 26.61
CA ALA A 743 8.58 -27.70 27.45
C ALA A 743 9.25 -28.03 28.80
N ARG A 744 9.70 -26.97 29.48
CA ARG A 744 10.06 -26.97 30.91
C ARG A 744 8.89 -26.42 31.73
N ALA A 745 8.63 -27.02 32.90
CA ALA A 745 7.62 -26.57 33.84
C ALA A 745 8.28 -26.20 35.19
N GLU A 746 8.08 -24.96 35.64
CA GLU A 746 8.66 -24.43 36.89
C GLU A 746 7.56 -24.32 37.97
N PHE A 747 7.30 -25.39 38.74
CA PHE A 747 6.18 -25.43 39.70
C PHE A 747 6.66 -25.54 41.17
N PRO A 748 7.30 -24.50 41.76
CA PRO A 748 7.62 -24.48 43.18
C PRO A 748 6.39 -24.53 44.11
N GLY A 749 5.20 -24.14 43.63
CA GLY A 749 3.96 -24.16 44.40
C GLY A 749 2.69 -24.18 43.54
N GLY A 750 1.55 -23.90 44.19
CA GLY A 750 0.25 -23.76 43.53
C GLY A 750 -0.49 -25.08 43.30
N THR A 751 -1.69 -25.01 42.75
CA THR A 751 -2.51 -26.20 42.43
C THR A 751 -2.96 -26.20 40.96
N LEU A 752 -2.69 -27.29 40.27
CA LEU A 752 -3.07 -27.57 38.88
C LEU A 752 -4.17 -28.63 38.87
N TRP A 753 -5.38 -28.26 38.45
CA TRP A 753 -6.51 -29.17 38.22
C TRP A 753 -6.59 -29.57 36.74
N ILE A 754 -6.79 -30.86 36.48
CA ILE A 754 -6.82 -31.45 35.13
C ILE A 754 -8.11 -32.25 34.94
N GLN A 755 -8.85 -31.97 33.85
CA GLN A 755 -10.09 -32.67 33.47
C GLN A 755 -9.94 -33.72 32.35
N GLY A 756 -8.83 -33.70 31.61
CA GLY A 756 -8.45 -34.67 30.59
C GLY A 756 -7.08 -35.28 30.87
N ASP A 757 -6.27 -35.44 29.83
CA ASP A 757 -4.98 -36.13 29.92
C ASP A 757 -3.83 -35.20 30.31
N LEU A 758 -2.77 -35.80 30.86
CA LEU A 758 -1.47 -35.16 31.09
C LEU A 758 -0.37 -35.92 30.32
N VAL A 759 0.44 -35.19 29.55
CA VAL A 759 1.60 -35.75 28.85
C VAL A 759 2.90 -35.05 29.25
N GLY A 760 3.89 -35.80 29.73
CA GLY A 760 5.20 -35.29 30.18
C GLY A 760 6.41 -35.92 29.45
N ARG A 761 7.61 -35.48 29.85
CA ARG A 761 8.91 -35.95 29.32
C ARG A 761 9.99 -36.04 30.42
N GLU A 762 10.99 -36.89 30.19
CA GLU A 762 12.25 -37.18 30.95
C GLU A 762 12.79 -36.13 31.94
N THR A 763 12.58 -34.83 31.70
CA THR A 763 13.19 -33.75 32.50
C THR A 763 12.23 -32.57 32.73
N MET A 764 11.05 -32.83 33.29
CA MET A 764 10.28 -31.77 33.96
C MET A 764 11.00 -31.31 35.23
N VAL A 765 11.85 -30.28 35.11
CA VAL A 765 12.67 -29.72 36.19
C VAL A 765 11.95 -28.58 36.89
N GLY A 766 11.39 -28.82 38.08
CA GLY A 766 10.97 -27.71 38.95
C GLY A 766 9.80 -27.91 39.91
N PHE A 767 9.36 -29.14 40.19
CA PHE A 767 8.31 -29.38 41.20
C PHE A 767 8.85 -29.14 42.61
N GLY A 768 8.26 -28.19 43.33
CA GLY A 768 8.50 -27.96 44.76
C GLY A 768 7.51 -28.74 45.63
N VAL A 769 7.89 -28.93 46.90
CA VAL A 769 7.07 -29.64 47.90
C VAL A 769 5.72 -28.99 48.20
N GLY A 770 5.50 -27.75 47.74
CA GLY A 770 4.24 -27.02 47.87
C GLY A 770 3.33 -27.04 46.64
N HIS A 771 3.70 -27.76 45.56
CA HIS A 771 2.84 -27.90 44.38
C HIS A 771 1.94 -29.13 44.46
N ARG A 772 0.69 -28.98 43.99
CA ARG A 772 -0.30 -30.06 43.91
C ARG A 772 -0.87 -30.18 42.48
N THR A 773 -0.93 -31.40 41.97
CA THR A 773 -1.65 -31.74 40.74
C THR A 773 -2.89 -32.57 41.09
N VAL A 774 -4.07 -32.17 40.61
CA VAL A 774 -5.38 -32.77 40.95
C VAL A 774 -6.10 -33.21 39.67
N PHE A 775 -6.34 -34.51 39.52
CA PHE A 775 -7.18 -35.04 38.45
C PHE A 775 -8.63 -35.13 38.93
N HIS A 776 -9.57 -34.53 38.21
CA HIS A 776 -10.99 -34.48 38.58
C HIS A 776 -11.89 -34.54 37.35
N GLY A 777 -13.17 -34.86 37.53
CA GLY A 777 -14.12 -35.07 36.42
C GLY A 777 -14.61 -36.52 36.35
N SER A 778 -15.23 -36.91 35.24
CA SER A 778 -15.90 -38.21 35.07
C SER A 778 -15.49 -38.99 33.83
N THR A 779 -14.78 -38.38 32.88
CA THR A 779 -14.23 -39.07 31.70
C THR A 779 -13.00 -39.88 32.07
N THR A 780 -12.62 -40.84 31.21
CA THR A 780 -11.27 -41.44 31.26
C THR A 780 -10.22 -40.33 31.17
N GLN A 781 -9.13 -40.45 31.95
CA GLN A 781 -7.98 -39.55 31.93
C GLN A 781 -6.68 -40.36 31.90
N ASP A 782 -5.73 -39.97 31.06
CA ASP A 782 -4.44 -40.65 30.90
C ASP A 782 -3.26 -39.80 31.40
N ILE A 783 -2.41 -40.37 32.27
CA ILE A 783 -1.11 -39.81 32.65
C ILE A 783 -0.02 -40.56 31.89
N THR A 784 0.61 -39.89 30.92
CA THR A 784 1.58 -40.48 30.00
C THR A 784 2.87 -39.68 29.92
N GLY A 785 3.97 -40.28 29.49
CA GLY A 785 5.19 -39.54 29.18
C GLY A 785 6.36 -40.41 28.76
N ALA A 786 7.31 -39.81 28.04
CA ALA A 786 8.52 -40.50 27.59
C ALA A 786 9.61 -40.46 28.68
N GLY A 787 10.12 -41.63 29.06
CA GLY A 787 11.32 -41.84 29.91
C GLY A 787 11.25 -41.41 31.38
N GLY A 788 10.12 -40.85 31.84
CA GLY A 788 9.82 -40.59 33.25
C GLY A 788 9.82 -39.12 33.65
N PHE A 789 9.00 -38.75 34.61
CA PHE A 789 8.94 -37.36 35.09
C PHE A 789 8.53 -37.29 36.55
N ALA A 790 8.90 -36.18 37.19
CA ALA A 790 8.48 -35.87 38.55
C ALA A 790 7.17 -35.07 38.54
N LEU A 791 6.32 -35.27 39.55
CA LEU A 791 5.21 -34.39 39.93
C LEU A 791 5.34 -33.98 41.40
N GLY A 792 4.56 -33.00 41.86
CA GLY A 792 4.48 -32.58 43.27
C GLY A 792 3.67 -33.57 44.12
N GLN A 793 2.80 -33.06 44.99
CA GLN A 793 1.68 -33.87 45.50
C GLN A 793 0.74 -34.23 44.35
N LEU A 794 0.34 -35.49 44.22
CA LEU A 794 -0.61 -35.94 43.20
C LEU A 794 -1.93 -36.38 43.86
N VAL A 795 -3.06 -35.88 43.38
CA VAL A 795 -4.40 -36.23 43.86
C VAL A 795 -5.24 -36.76 42.70
N LEU A 796 -5.83 -37.93 42.86
CA LEU A 796 -6.67 -38.59 41.85
C LEU A 796 -8.12 -38.67 42.36
N ALA A 797 -8.93 -37.69 41.95
CA ALA A 797 -10.32 -37.47 42.38
C ALA A 797 -11.35 -37.63 41.24
N ASN A 798 -11.00 -38.38 40.19
CA ASN A 798 -11.91 -38.73 39.09
C ASN A 798 -13.06 -39.63 39.59
N THR A 799 -14.30 -39.25 39.30
CA THR A 799 -15.52 -39.91 39.80
C THR A 799 -16.16 -40.89 38.82
N GLY A 800 -15.69 -40.94 37.57
CA GLY A 800 -16.25 -41.78 36.50
C GLY A 800 -15.29 -42.86 36.04
N ASP A 801 -14.87 -42.89 34.76
CA ASP A 801 -14.05 -44.00 34.23
C ASP A 801 -12.66 -44.12 34.89
N GLY A 802 -12.19 -43.05 35.54
CA GLY A 802 -10.97 -43.04 36.34
C GLY A 802 -9.71 -42.60 35.59
N VAL A 803 -8.65 -42.43 36.38
CA VAL A 803 -7.32 -42.03 35.88
C VAL A 803 -6.47 -43.26 35.57
N ARG A 804 -5.95 -43.38 34.35
CA ARG A 804 -4.97 -44.39 33.94
C ARG A 804 -3.57 -43.80 34.02
N ILE A 805 -2.71 -44.41 34.82
CA ILE A 805 -1.27 -44.11 34.81
C ILE A 805 -0.62 -45.06 33.79
N ARG A 806 0.05 -44.50 32.77
CA ARG A 806 0.72 -45.21 31.66
C ARG A 806 2.06 -44.55 31.32
N THR A 807 2.98 -44.51 32.28
CA THR A 807 4.30 -43.85 32.13
C THR A 807 5.40 -44.71 32.77
N PRO A 808 6.57 -44.86 32.13
CA PRO A 808 7.59 -45.81 32.56
C PRO A 808 8.34 -45.40 33.84
N ASN A 809 8.29 -44.15 34.28
CA ASN A 809 8.95 -43.72 35.52
C ASN A 809 8.27 -42.48 36.11
N LEU A 810 7.12 -42.64 36.78
CA LEU A 810 6.51 -41.55 37.54
C LEU A 810 7.11 -41.49 38.95
N GLN A 811 7.69 -40.36 39.31
CA GLN A 811 8.18 -40.10 40.67
C GLN A 811 7.43 -38.90 41.26
N LEU A 812 7.24 -38.87 42.57
CA LEU A 812 6.83 -37.65 43.26
C LEU A 812 8.04 -36.94 43.86
N SER A 813 8.05 -35.61 43.78
CA SER A 813 9.17 -34.75 44.15
C SER A 813 9.19 -34.44 45.64
N GLY A 814 10.37 -34.51 46.24
CA GLY A 814 10.62 -34.07 47.60
C GLY A 814 11.93 -34.69 48.12
N PRO A 815 12.76 -33.96 48.90
CA PRO A 815 13.95 -34.56 49.53
C PRO A 815 13.59 -35.79 50.36
N ASP A 816 12.50 -35.72 51.13
CA ASP A 816 12.07 -36.76 52.06
C ASP A 816 10.85 -37.55 51.55
N ALA A 817 10.65 -38.75 52.08
CA ALA A 817 9.55 -39.63 51.65
C ALA A 817 8.17 -39.17 52.15
N ASP A 818 8.09 -38.43 53.25
CA ASP A 818 6.84 -37.90 53.79
C ASP A 818 6.24 -36.76 52.94
N GLN A 819 7.04 -36.14 52.07
CA GLN A 819 6.60 -35.08 51.15
C GLN A 819 6.11 -35.62 49.79
N ARG A 820 6.38 -36.90 49.48
CA ARG A 820 6.06 -37.54 48.20
C ARG A 820 4.66 -38.18 48.25
N ILE A 821 3.62 -37.36 48.30
CA ILE A 821 2.25 -37.78 48.62
C ILE A 821 1.42 -38.05 47.35
N LEU A 822 0.94 -39.29 47.21
CA LEU A 822 -0.14 -39.68 46.29
C LEU A 822 -1.44 -39.85 47.09
N GLU A 823 -2.50 -39.19 46.66
CA GLU A 823 -3.81 -39.23 47.30
C GLU A 823 -4.89 -39.73 46.35
N LEU A 824 -5.47 -40.88 46.69
CA LEU A 824 -6.44 -41.62 45.90
C LEU A 824 -7.82 -41.37 46.51
N VAL A 825 -8.64 -40.59 45.80
CA VAL A 825 -9.99 -40.19 46.21
C VAL A 825 -11.04 -40.92 45.39
N GLY A 826 -10.82 -41.05 44.08
CA GLY A 826 -11.79 -41.56 43.12
C GLY A 826 -11.40 -42.91 42.49
N ASN A 827 -11.82 -43.10 41.23
CA ASN A 827 -11.51 -44.27 40.43
C ASN A 827 -10.11 -44.11 39.80
N THR A 828 -9.27 -45.13 39.92
CA THR A 828 -7.89 -45.11 39.41
C THR A 828 -7.51 -46.49 38.89
N ARG A 829 -6.85 -46.52 37.73
CA ARG A 829 -6.31 -47.73 37.11
C ARG A 829 -4.82 -47.52 36.87
N MET A 830 -3.98 -48.41 37.38
CA MET A 830 -2.54 -48.35 37.15
C MET A 830 -2.18 -49.43 36.12
N GLU A 831 -1.77 -48.99 34.94
CA GLU A 831 -1.45 -49.83 33.79
C GLU A 831 0.04 -49.73 33.49
N TYR A 832 0.70 -50.85 33.22
CA TYR A 832 2.16 -50.86 33.13
C TYR A 832 2.61 -51.58 31.87
N ASP A 833 3.45 -50.90 31.09
CA ASP A 833 3.96 -51.34 29.78
C ASP A 833 5.09 -52.38 29.84
N GLY A 834 5.42 -52.86 31.05
CA GLY A 834 6.50 -53.80 31.31
C GLY A 834 7.85 -53.15 31.67
N SER A 835 7.97 -51.82 31.61
CA SER A 835 9.19 -51.08 31.99
C SER A 835 9.00 -50.12 33.18
N ALA A 836 7.81 -50.13 33.78
CA ALA A 836 7.26 -48.97 34.48
C ALA A 836 7.33 -49.01 36.02
N HIS A 837 7.83 -47.94 36.64
CA HIS A 837 7.79 -47.71 38.09
C HIS A 837 7.05 -46.43 38.49
N VAL A 838 6.05 -46.56 39.38
CA VAL A 838 5.43 -45.44 40.11
C VAL A 838 6.02 -45.40 41.52
N GLY A 839 6.88 -44.42 41.79
CA GLY A 839 7.53 -44.22 43.09
C GLY A 839 6.88 -43.10 43.89
N VAL A 840 6.21 -43.45 44.99
CA VAL A 840 5.61 -42.50 45.92
C VAL A 840 6.17 -42.75 47.33
N GLY A 841 6.11 -41.75 48.20
CA GLY A 841 6.54 -41.95 49.59
C GLY A 841 5.37 -42.30 50.50
N ILE A 842 4.30 -41.52 50.43
CA ILE A 842 3.02 -41.78 51.10
C ILE A 842 1.93 -42.01 50.05
N ALA A 843 1.17 -43.09 50.19
CA ALA A 843 -0.06 -43.35 49.45
C ALA A 843 -1.27 -43.25 50.41
N VAL A 844 -2.26 -42.41 50.09
CA VAL A 844 -3.46 -42.18 50.90
C VAL A 844 -4.69 -42.69 50.15
N TYR A 845 -5.38 -43.70 50.68
CA TYR A 845 -6.58 -44.27 50.08
C TYR A 845 -7.82 -43.81 50.85
N ARG A 846 -8.61 -42.92 50.24
CA ARG A 846 -9.87 -42.42 50.84
C ARG A 846 -11.00 -43.45 50.75
N ALA A 847 -12.04 -43.26 51.56
CA ALA A 847 -13.22 -44.13 51.63
C ALA A 847 -13.93 -44.34 50.27
N THR A 848 -13.90 -43.33 49.40
CA THR A 848 -14.48 -43.37 48.05
C THR A 848 -13.59 -44.06 47.01
N SER A 849 -12.30 -44.26 47.29
CA SER A 849 -11.32 -44.68 46.28
C SER A 849 -11.54 -46.10 45.76
N ARG A 850 -11.38 -46.28 44.45
CA ARG A 850 -11.45 -47.57 43.74
C ARG A 850 -10.21 -47.71 42.86
N THR A 851 -9.18 -48.35 43.39
CA THR A 851 -7.90 -48.53 42.69
C THR A 851 -7.81 -49.94 42.08
N HIS A 852 -7.43 -50.02 40.82
CA HIS A 852 -7.18 -51.27 40.10
C HIS A 852 -5.75 -51.31 39.54
N PHE A 853 -4.98 -52.36 39.86
CA PHE A 853 -3.63 -52.57 39.34
C PHE A 853 -3.68 -53.64 38.23
N ALA A 854 -3.42 -53.22 36.99
CA ALA A 854 -3.65 -53.98 35.75
C ALA A 854 -2.33 -54.38 35.06
N SER A 855 -1.43 -55.03 35.80
CA SER A 855 -0.19 -55.59 35.25
C SER A 855 0.28 -56.78 36.08
N PRO A 856 0.76 -57.88 35.46
CA PRO A 856 1.15 -59.11 36.16
C PRO A 856 2.56 -59.08 36.78
N THR A 857 3.08 -57.91 37.17
CA THR A 857 4.42 -57.79 37.78
C THR A 857 4.39 -57.06 39.13
N ASP A 858 4.79 -57.75 40.20
CA ASP A 858 4.72 -57.30 41.62
C ASP A 858 5.60 -56.07 41.99
N ARG A 859 6.16 -55.32 41.03
CA ARG A 859 7.11 -54.21 41.29
C ARG A 859 6.77 -52.88 40.61
N ALA A 860 5.56 -52.78 40.10
CA ALA A 860 5.13 -51.66 39.26
C ALA A 860 4.76 -50.39 40.08
N PHE A 861 4.28 -50.57 41.32
CA PHE A 861 4.02 -49.52 42.30
C PHE A 861 4.93 -49.70 43.52
N ASN A 862 5.60 -48.64 43.98
CA ASN A 862 6.42 -48.68 45.18
C ASN A 862 6.04 -47.53 46.12
N CYS A 863 5.74 -47.84 47.38
CA CYS A 863 5.53 -46.82 48.42
C CYS A 863 6.22 -47.11 49.76
N VAL A 864 6.53 -46.06 50.53
CA VAL A 864 7.12 -46.23 51.87
C VAL A 864 6.02 -46.46 52.93
N TRP A 865 4.92 -45.70 52.84
CA TRP A 865 3.77 -45.81 53.73
C TRP A 865 2.44 -45.74 52.97
N ALA A 866 1.49 -46.61 53.33
CA ALA A 866 0.10 -46.53 52.91
C ALA A 866 -0.83 -46.21 54.10
N PHE A 867 -1.67 -45.18 53.95
CA PHE A 867 -2.76 -44.83 54.86
C PHE A 867 -4.11 -45.12 54.20
N THR A 868 -5.08 -45.64 54.95
CA THR A 868 -6.38 -46.08 54.41
C THR A 868 -7.54 -45.61 55.30
N GLU A 869 -8.61 -45.13 54.67
CA GLU A 869 -9.90 -44.83 55.33
C GLU A 869 -10.90 -45.99 55.13
N PRO A 870 -11.77 -46.30 56.10
CA PRO A 870 -12.80 -47.32 55.93
C PRO A 870 -13.69 -47.08 54.71
N GLY A 871 -13.79 -48.08 53.81
CA GLY A 871 -14.61 -48.02 52.60
C GLY A 871 -13.83 -48.02 51.28
N TYR A 872 -12.51 -47.78 51.32
CA TYR A 872 -11.62 -47.89 50.16
C TYR A 872 -11.68 -49.29 49.50
N ARG A 873 -11.38 -49.38 48.20
CA ARG A 873 -11.27 -50.65 47.48
C ARG A 873 -10.01 -50.68 46.63
N ILE A 874 -9.21 -51.73 46.82
CA ILE A 874 -8.09 -52.07 45.94
C ILE A 874 -8.38 -53.41 45.27
N THR A 875 -8.01 -53.54 44.00
CA THR A 875 -8.10 -54.78 43.22
C THR A 875 -6.85 -54.94 42.35
N THR A 876 -6.48 -56.18 42.06
CA THR A 876 -5.30 -56.54 41.26
C THR A 876 -5.69 -57.58 40.21
N GLU A 877 -4.95 -57.68 39.11
CA GLU A 877 -5.08 -58.80 38.18
C GLU A 877 -4.56 -60.14 38.79
N PRO A 878 -5.08 -61.30 38.33
CA PRO A 878 -4.71 -62.60 38.89
C PRO A 878 -3.23 -62.91 38.67
N GLY A 879 -2.49 -63.12 39.76
CA GLY A 879 -1.05 -63.41 39.73
C GLY A 879 -0.24 -62.47 40.63
N ASN A 880 -0.72 -61.25 40.86
CA ASN A 880 -0.10 -60.30 41.79
C ASN A 880 -0.39 -60.67 43.25
N SER A 881 0.61 -60.55 44.10
CA SER A 881 0.55 -60.88 45.53
C SER A 881 0.94 -59.75 46.46
N GLU A 882 1.74 -58.78 46.01
CA GLU A 882 2.23 -57.68 46.85
C GLU A 882 1.73 -56.31 46.36
N LEU A 883 0.94 -55.65 47.21
CA LEU A 883 0.82 -54.19 47.13
C LEU A 883 2.17 -53.62 47.58
N GLY A 884 2.97 -53.08 46.65
CA GLY A 884 4.39 -52.71 46.84
C GLY A 884 4.68 -51.56 47.82
N CYS A 885 3.89 -51.42 48.88
CA CYS A 885 4.08 -50.49 49.97
C CYS A 885 4.79 -51.15 51.14
N ALA A 886 5.94 -50.62 51.55
CA ALA A 886 6.78 -51.19 52.61
C ALA A 886 6.11 -51.22 53.99
N ARG A 887 5.13 -50.34 54.24
CA ARG A 887 4.38 -50.25 55.52
C ARG A 887 2.93 -49.85 55.28
N PHE A 888 2.00 -50.53 55.95
CA PHE A 888 0.59 -50.13 56.04
C PHE A 888 0.30 -49.58 57.44
N GLY A 889 -0.30 -48.40 57.50
CA GLY A 889 -0.67 -47.73 58.75
C GLY A 889 -2.12 -47.27 58.76
N THR A 890 -2.76 -47.35 59.91
CA THR A 890 -4.06 -46.71 60.20
C THR A 890 -3.85 -45.43 61.03
N ASN A 891 -2.77 -44.71 60.75
CA ASN A 891 -2.20 -43.74 61.68
C ASN A 891 -3.16 -42.58 61.96
N ARG A 892 -3.38 -42.28 63.25
CA ARG A 892 -4.19 -41.14 63.72
C ARG A 892 -3.49 -39.79 63.56
N ASP A 893 -2.17 -39.78 63.39
CA ASP A 893 -1.37 -38.55 63.34
C ASP A 893 -1.23 -37.96 61.92
N TYR A 894 -1.55 -38.73 60.86
CA TYR A 894 -1.62 -38.16 59.51
C TYR A 894 -2.91 -37.35 59.38
N LYS A 895 -2.80 -36.02 59.44
CA LYS A 895 -3.95 -35.13 59.26
C LYS A 895 -4.37 -35.11 57.80
N PHE A 896 -5.31 -35.99 57.45
CA PHE A 896 -6.01 -35.98 56.18
C PHE A 896 -6.53 -34.56 55.83
N PRO A 897 -6.27 -34.06 54.61
CA PRO A 897 -6.97 -32.90 54.05
C PRO A 897 -8.49 -33.11 54.06
N THR A 898 -9.28 -32.05 53.93
CA THR A 898 -10.72 -32.19 53.65
C THR A 898 -10.91 -32.53 52.17
N LEU A 899 -12.04 -33.15 51.80
CA LEU A 899 -12.33 -33.38 50.38
C LEU A 899 -12.62 -32.07 49.62
N GLU A 900 -12.97 -31.01 50.36
CA GLU A 900 -13.15 -29.64 49.83
C GLU A 900 -11.81 -29.07 49.31
N ASP A 901 -10.67 -29.41 49.94
CA ASP A 901 -9.31 -29.02 49.52
C ASP A 901 -8.90 -29.52 48.10
N PHE A 902 -9.73 -30.37 47.48
CA PHE A 902 -9.53 -30.90 46.13
C PHE A 902 -10.60 -30.44 45.12
N THR A 903 -11.63 -29.71 45.58
CA THR A 903 -12.62 -29.15 44.67
C THR A 903 -11.99 -28.07 43.78
N PRO A 904 -12.30 -28.02 42.48
CA PRO A 904 -11.82 -26.97 41.61
C PRO A 904 -12.41 -25.61 42.05
N PRO A 905 -11.64 -24.51 42.00
CA PRO A 905 -12.21 -23.18 42.23
C PRO A 905 -13.40 -22.93 41.29
N SER A 906 -14.41 -22.24 41.80
CA SER A 906 -15.60 -21.85 41.03
C SER A 906 -15.52 -20.40 40.58
N ARG A 907 -15.92 -20.12 39.34
CA ARG A 907 -15.96 -18.76 38.78
C ARG A 907 -17.18 -18.00 39.30
N LEU A 908 -17.02 -16.69 39.50
CA LEU A 908 -18.14 -15.76 39.68
C LEU A 908 -18.79 -15.50 38.31
N GLU A 909 -19.99 -16.03 38.10
CA GLU A 909 -20.77 -15.87 36.88
C GLU A 909 -21.72 -14.68 37.04
N VAL A 910 -21.39 -13.58 36.38
CA VAL A 910 -22.26 -12.41 36.29
C VAL A 910 -23.06 -12.48 34.99
N THR A 911 -24.38 -12.34 35.08
CA THR A 911 -25.30 -12.36 33.94
C THR A 911 -26.14 -11.08 33.95
N ILE A 912 -26.20 -10.36 32.84
CA ILE A 912 -27.21 -9.32 32.62
C ILE A 912 -28.48 -10.02 32.10
N LEU A 913 -29.58 -9.79 32.80
CA LEU A 913 -30.90 -10.32 32.47
C LEU A 913 -31.68 -9.33 31.59
N GLU A 914 -31.57 -8.04 31.89
CA GLU A 914 -32.18 -6.93 31.15
C GLU A 914 -31.20 -5.73 31.14
N PRO A 915 -31.15 -4.93 30.06
CA PRO A 915 -31.78 -5.17 28.76
C PRO A 915 -31.15 -6.35 28.03
N GLY A 916 -31.79 -6.80 26.93
CA GLY A 916 -31.17 -7.78 26.01
C GLY A 916 -30.07 -7.12 25.16
N SER A 917 -29.10 -7.91 24.71
CA SER A 917 -28.06 -7.41 23.79
C SER A 917 -28.67 -6.98 22.46
N GLY A 918 -28.34 -5.77 22.01
CA GLY A 918 -28.90 -5.15 20.81
C GLY A 918 -30.24 -4.43 21.02
N ALA A 919 -30.70 -4.25 22.27
CA ALA A 919 -31.93 -3.49 22.54
C ALA A 919 -31.82 -2.03 22.07
N SER A 920 -32.90 -1.51 21.48
CA SER A 920 -33.02 -0.13 21.02
C SER A 920 -34.09 0.61 21.84
N TYR A 921 -33.83 1.89 22.11
CA TYR A 921 -34.65 2.79 22.92
C TYR A 921 -34.67 4.20 22.30
N GLU A 922 -35.68 5.00 22.63
CA GLU A 922 -35.73 6.43 22.28
C GLU A 922 -35.15 7.30 23.41
N GLU A 923 -34.68 8.52 23.08
CA GLU A 923 -34.16 9.46 24.06
C GLU A 923 -35.23 9.81 25.12
N GLY A 924 -34.97 9.47 26.37
CA GLY A 924 -35.93 9.64 27.48
C GLY A 924 -36.65 8.36 27.93
N ASP A 925 -36.50 7.24 27.22
CA ASP A 925 -37.07 5.94 27.60
C ASP A 925 -36.53 5.43 28.94
N ALA A 926 -37.39 4.81 29.75
CA ALA A 926 -36.99 4.17 31.00
C ALA A 926 -36.38 2.77 30.75
N ILE A 927 -35.05 2.71 30.75
CA ILE A 927 -34.27 1.48 30.54
C ILE A 927 -34.06 0.79 31.90
N THR A 928 -34.52 -0.46 32.02
CA THR A 928 -34.27 -1.31 33.19
C THR A 928 -33.00 -2.13 32.98
N PHE A 929 -32.03 -1.92 33.88
CA PHE A 929 -30.82 -2.71 34.01
C PHE A 929 -31.00 -3.71 35.14
N ARG A 930 -30.82 -5.00 34.86
CA ARG A 930 -31.00 -6.08 35.83
C ARG A 930 -29.90 -7.12 35.65
N SER A 931 -29.26 -7.51 36.75
CA SER A 931 -28.21 -8.52 36.75
C SER A 931 -28.41 -9.53 37.88
N SER A 932 -27.90 -10.74 37.66
CA SER A 932 -27.78 -11.81 38.65
C SER A 932 -26.35 -12.31 38.70
N VAL A 933 -25.92 -12.79 39.87
CA VAL A 933 -24.60 -13.36 40.08
C VAL A 933 -24.68 -14.72 40.77
N THR A 934 -23.93 -15.69 40.25
CA THR A 934 -23.80 -17.05 40.80
C THR A 934 -22.34 -17.44 41.00
N LEU A 935 -22.08 -18.33 41.95
CA LEU A 935 -20.78 -18.95 42.18
C LEU A 935 -21.00 -20.47 42.18
N GLY A 936 -20.44 -21.17 41.20
CA GLY A 936 -20.71 -22.61 41.02
C GLY A 936 -22.20 -22.92 40.80
N GLY A 937 -22.93 -22.02 40.14
CA GLY A 937 -24.38 -22.12 39.92
C GLY A 937 -25.27 -21.72 41.11
N ALA A 938 -24.72 -21.47 42.30
CA ALA A 938 -25.48 -21.01 43.47
C ALA A 938 -25.49 -19.46 43.56
N PRO A 939 -26.62 -18.79 43.86
CA PRO A 939 -26.64 -17.34 44.07
C PRO A 939 -25.77 -16.92 45.25
N VAL A 940 -24.99 -15.83 45.10
CA VAL A 940 -24.13 -15.29 46.16
C VAL A 940 -24.43 -13.82 46.49
N PRO A 941 -24.24 -13.38 47.75
CA PRO A 941 -24.31 -11.96 48.10
C PRO A 941 -23.21 -11.16 47.39
N ALA A 942 -23.60 -10.04 46.77
CA ALA A 942 -22.67 -9.17 46.05
C ALA A 942 -23.16 -7.72 45.96
N THR A 943 -22.24 -6.79 45.75
CA THR A 943 -22.50 -5.40 45.38
C THR A 943 -22.29 -5.19 43.89
N PHE A 944 -23.19 -4.43 43.25
CA PHE A 944 -23.22 -4.22 41.81
C PHE A 944 -23.02 -2.73 41.51
N THR A 945 -22.19 -2.38 40.53
CA THR A 945 -22.00 -1.02 40.02
C THR A 945 -22.08 -1.01 38.50
N TRP A 946 -22.92 -0.15 37.94
CA TRP A 946 -23.20 -0.07 36.50
C TRP A 946 -22.46 1.11 35.86
N PHE A 947 -21.90 0.90 34.68
CA PHE A 947 -21.19 1.90 33.89
C PHE A 947 -21.68 1.88 32.45
N SER A 948 -21.58 3.02 31.77
CA SER A 948 -21.99 3.25 30.39
C SER A 948 -20.83 3.89 29.64
N SER A 949 -20.49 3.38 28.45
CA SER A 949 -19.42 3.93 27.62
C SER A 949 -19.60 5.42 27.29
N ARG A 950 -20.85 5.90 27.20
CA ARG A 950 -21.21 7.33 26.99
C ARG A 950 -21.49 8.07 28.29
N GLY A 951 -22.18 7.43 29.24
CA GLY A 951 -22.71 8.09 30.44
C GLY A 951 -21.80 8.04 31.67
N GLY A 952 -20.70 7.28 31.63
CA GLY A 952 -19.90 7.02 32.82
C GLY A 952 -20.66 6.16 33.83
N ASN A 953 -20.56 6.48 35.13
CA ASN A 953 -21.23 5.71 36.19
C ASN A 953 -22.77 5.87 36.12
N LEU A 954 -23.48 4.75 35.95
CA LEU A 954 -24.95 4.71 35.95
C LEU A 954 -25.54 4.54 37.37
N GLY A 955 -24.79 4.03 38.34
CA GLY A 955 -25.27 3.81 39.71
C GLY A 955 -25.00 2.38 40.21
N SER A 956 -25.67 1.98 41.28
CA SER A 956 -25.43 0.70 41.95
C SER A 956 -26.71 -0.08 42.27
N GLY A 957 -26.56 -1.39 42.45
CA GLY A 957 -27.65 -2.34 42.76
C GLY A 957 -27.88 -3.40 41.67
N ALA A 958 -28.40 -4.56 42.06
CA ALA A 958 -28.70 -5.67 41.14
C ALA A 958 -29.82 -5.33 40.14
N THR A 959 -30.58 -4.28 40.40
CA THR A 959 -31.57 -3.71 39.48
C THR A 959 -31.53 -2.19 39.61
N LEU A 960 -31.51 -1.50 38.47
CA LEU A 960 -31.42 -0.05 38.32
C LEU A 960 -32.28 0.38 37.13
N VAL A 961 -32.91 1.55 37.20
CA VAL A 961 -33.64 2.14 36.06
C VAL A 961 -33.02 3.50 35.76
N ARG A 962 -32.78 3.80 34.47
CA ARG A 962 -32.27 5.10 33.99
C ARG A 962 -33.06 5.54 32.77
N ASN A 963 -33.24 6.84 32.60
CA ASN A 963 -34.00 7.44 31.49
C ASN A 963 -33.31 8.68 30.89
N ASP A 964 -32.01 8.81 31.14
CA ASP A 964 -31.17 9.96 30.83
C ASP A 964 -29.86 9.52 30.13
N LEU A 965 -29.91 8.38 29.43
CA LEU A 965 -28.85 7.95 28.52
C LEU A 965 -28.91 8.82 27.26
N THR A 966 -27.76 9.36 26.86
CA THR A 966 -27.63 10.26 25.71
C THR A 966 -27.68 9.50 24.38
N PRO A 967 -28.27 10.05 23.30
CA PRO A 967 -28.36 9.39 22.00
C PRO A 967 -27.02 8.79 21.53
N GLY A 968 -27.07 7.57 20.99
CA GLY A 968 -25.93 6.80 20.50
C GLY A 968 -25.91 5.35 21.00
N VAL A 969 -24.85 4.61 20.65
CA VAL A 969 -24.63 3.23 21.10
C VAL A 969 -23.91 3.22 22.45
N HIS A 970 -24.50 2.56 23.43
CA HIS A 970 -23.93 2.33 24.75
C HIS A 970 -23.45 0.88 24.89
N LEU A 971 -22.19 0.71 25.29
CA LEU A 971 -21.77 -0.50 26.00
C LEU A 971 -22.00 -0.25 27.48
N VAL A 972 -22.90 -1.02 28.09
CA VAL A 972 -23.19 -0.95 29.53
C VAL A 972 -22.52 -2.14 30.21
N GLU A 973 -21.63 -1.86 31.17
CA GLU A 973 -20.97 -2.86 32.01
C GLU A 973 -21.59 -2.87 33.41
N VAL A 974 -21.82 -4.04 33.99
CA VAL A 974 -22.04 -4.23 35.42
C VAL A 974 -20.82 -4.87 36.05
N ARG A 975 -20.22 -4.21 37.03
CA ARG A 975 -19.14 -4.73 37.88
C ARG A 975 -19.74 -5.24 39.18
N VAL A 976 -19.25 -6.38 39.65
CA VAL A 976 -19.79 -7.11 40.78
C VAL A 976 -18.67 -7.53 41.72
N ASP A 977 -18.76 -7.10 42.97
CA ASP A 977 -17.91 -7.56 44.06
C ASP A 977 -18.71 -8.51 44.95
N ALA A 978 -18.29 -9.76 45.05
CA ALA A 978 -18.91 -10.80 45.87
C ALA A 978 -17.94 -11.32 46.93
N THR A 979 -18.46 -11.97 47.97
CA THR A 979 -17.63 -12.68 48.96
C THR A 979 -17.88 -14.19 48.84
N ALA A 980 -16.83 -14.95 48.59
CA ALA A 980 -16.87 -16.41 48.53
C ALA A 980 -17.08 -17.04 49.92
N PRO A 981 -17.50 -18.31 50.01
CA PRO A 981 -17.73 -19.00 51.28
C PRO A 981 -16.49 -19.11 52.19
N ASP A 982 -15.28 -19.06 51.62
CA ASP A 982 -13.99 -19.03 52.32
C ASP A 982 -13.59 -17.62 52.82
N GLY A 983 -14.41 -16.61 52.54
CA GLY A 983 -14.15 -15.20 52.86
C GLY A 983 -13.34 -14.43 51.81
N ALA A 984 -12.94 -15.06 50.69
CA ALA A 984 -12.24 -14.35 49.63
C ALA A 984 -13.17 -13.37 48.90
N MET A 985 -12.68 -12.15 48.63
CA MET A 985 -13.36 -11.23 47.72
C MET A 985 -13.17 -11.70 46.28
N LEU A 986 -14.27 -11.87 45.56
CA LEU A 986 -14.33 -12.20 44.14
C LEU A 986 -14.85 -10.98 43.38
N GLN A 987 -14.22 -10.67 42.25
CA GLN A 987 -14.70 -9.65 41.33
C GLN A 987 -15.10 -10.29 40.01
N GLY A 988 -16.15 -9.77 39.39
CA GLY A 988 -16.60 -10.17 38.06
C GLY A 988 -17.31 -9.01 37.36
N SER A 989 -17.42 -9.09 36.04
CA SER A 989 -18.27 -8.18 35.29
C SER A 989 -18.97 -8.88 34.12
N ALA A 990 -20.03 -8.25 33.65
CA ALA A 990 -20.76 -8.60 32.44
C ALA A 990 -21.15 -7.31 31.71
N SER A 991 -21.48 -7.41 30.43
CA SER A 991 -21.89 -6.26 29.64
C SER A 991 -22.98 -6.56 28.63
N VAL A 992 -23.62 -5.49 28.18
CA VAL A 992 -24.68 -5.50 27.18
C VAL A 992 -24.53 -4.27 26.29
N LEU A 993 -24.80 -4.42 25.00
CA LEU A 993 -24.86 -3.32 24.06
C LEU A 993 -26.32 -2.91 23.82
N LEU A 994 -26.59 -1.61 23.83
CA LEU A 994 -27.90 -1.02 23.49
C LEU A 994 -27.72 0.27 22.69
N SER A 995 -28.76 0.71 21.99
CA SER A 995 -28.79 1.98 21.27
C SER A 995 -29.90 2.89 21.79
N VAL A 996 -29.62 4.19 21.87
CA VAL A 996 -30.60 5.24 22.13
C VAL A 996 -30.68 6.14 20.89
N SER A 997 -31.85 6.26 20.26
CA SER A 997 -32.08 7.17 19.12
C SER A 997 -32.69 8.49 19.56
N SER A 998 -32.19 9.60 19.00
CA SER A 998 -32.88 10.90 19.04
C SER A 998 -34.15 10.86 18.18
N GLU A 999 -35.16 11.67 18.53
CA GLU A 999 -36.56 11.69 18.02
C GLU A 999 -36.79 11.78 16.49
N ASP A 1000 -35.76 11.80 15.64
CA ASP A 1000 -35.85 12.20 14.21
C ASP A 1000 -35.28 11.17 13.20
N VAL A 1001 -35.08 9.91 13.60
CA VAL A 1001 -34.66 8.81 12.69
C VAL A 1001 -35.52 7.55 12.95
N PRO A 1002 -36.14 6.93 11.93
CA PRO A 1002 -36.94 5.72 12.11
C PRO A 1002 -36.07 4.55 12.61
N PRO A 1003 -36.62 3.67 13.47
CA PRO A 1003 -35.82 2.63 14.13
C PRO A 1003 -35.21 1.65 13.12
N PRO A 1004 -33.96 1.20 13.34
CA PRO A 1004 -33.31 0.22 12.48
C PRO A 1004 -34.07 -1.11 12.51
N SER A 1005 -34.08 -1.82 11.38
CA SER A 1005 -34.76 -3.11 11.25
C SER A 1005 -34.14 -4.16 12.19
N PRO A 1006 -34.96 -5.01 12.84
CA PRO A 1006 -34.47 -6.00 13.81
C PRO A 1006 -33.53 -7.03 13.13
N PRO A 1007 -32.51 -7.55 13.84
CA PRO A 1007 -31.51 -8.45 13.27
C PRO A 1007 -32.12 -9.79 12.82
N VAL A 1008 -31.83 -10.19 11.58
CA VAL A 1008 -32.26 -11.45 10.96
C VAL A 1008 -31.10 -12.12 10.23
N VAL A 1009 -31.03 -13.46 10.27
CA VAL A 1009 -29.94 -14.23 9.62
C VAL A 1009 -29.88 -13.87 8.14
N THR A 1010 -28.75 -13.30 7.73
CA THR A 1010 -28.52 -12.76 6.38
C THR A 1010 -27.37 -13.50 5.69
N THR A 1011 -26.34 -13.91 6.44
CA THR A 1011 -25.20 -14.67 5.91
C THR A 1011 -24.88 -15.84 6.84
N VAL A 1012 -24.42 -16.97 6.30
CA VAL A 1012 -23.86 -18.08 7.09
C VAL A 1012 -22.46 -18.38 6.57
N GLU A 1013 -21.46 -18.30 7.45
CA GLU A 1013 -20.05 -18.53 7.16
C GLU A 1013 -19.58 -19.86 7.77
N LEU A 1014 -18.66 -20.55 7.08
CA LEU A 1014 -18.06 -21.80 7.53
C LEU A 1014 -16.55 -21.66 7.70
N SER A 1015 -16.02 -22.15 8.83
CA SER A 1015 -14.59 -22.22 9.10
C SER A 1015 -14.16 -23.64 9.51
N PRO A 1016 -13.10 -24.21 8.90
CA PRO A 1016 -12.36 -23.65 7.76
C PRO A 1016 -13.21 -23.65 6.48
N VAL A 1017 -12.85 -22.83 5.48
CA VAL A 1017 -13.54 -22.85 4.17
C VAL A 1017 -13.19 -24.07 3.31
N SER A 1018 -12.07 -24.72 3.61
CA SER A 1018 -11.70 -26.02 3.07
C SER A 1018 -10.85 -26.84 4.04
N ASP A 1019 -10.92 -28.16 3.92
CA ASP A 1019 -10.15 -29.11 4.72
C ASP A 1019 -9.60 -30.25 3.84
N ALA A 1020 -8.48 -30.85 4.24
CA ALA A 1020 -7.77 -31.87 3.48
C ALA A 1020 -7.43 -33.07 4.38
N LEU A 1021 -8.21 -34.15 4.23
CA LEU A 1021 -8.17 -35.31 5.12
C LEU A 1021 -7.51 -36.53 4.47
N ALA A 1022 -6.78 -37.33 5.25
CA ALA A 1022 -6.42 -38.68 4.85
C ALA A 1022 -7.61 -39.64 4.95
N LEU A 1023 -7.48 -40.82 4.34
CA LEU A 1023 -8.49 -41.88 4.46
C LEU A 1023 -8.59 -42.37 5.90
N GLY A 1024 -9.79 -42.26 6.50
CA GLY A 1024 -10.07 -42.58 7.90
C GLY A 1024 -9.89 -41.43 8.89
N GLU A 1025 -9.40 -40.27 8.45
CA GLU A 1025 -9.14 -39.10 9.30
C GLU A 1025 -10.41 -38.26 9.54
N GLY A 1026 -10.47 -37.58 10.68
CA GLY A 1026 -11.59 -36.70 11.06
C GLY A 1026 -11.23 -35.22 10.94
N GLY A 1027 -12.15 -34.44 10.36
CA GLY A 1027 -12.10 -32.97 10.33
C GLY A 1027 -13.28 -32.36 11.09
N SER A 1028 -13.29 -31.04 11.30
CA SER A 1028 -14.42 -30.35 11.93
C SER A 1028 -14.63 -28.95 11.39
N PHE A 1029 -15.87 -28.66 11.00
CA PHE A 1029 -16.32 -27.36 10.54
C PHE A 1029 -17.16 -26.67 11.61
N ARG A 1030 -17.07 -25.35 11.69
CA ARG A 1030 -17.92 -24.50 12.52
C ARG A 1030 -18.68 -23.53 11.62
N ALA A 1031 -19.97 -23.35 11.90
CA ALA A 1031 -20.83 -22.39 11.22
C ALA A 1031 -21.08 -21.18 12.13
N ARG A 1032 -21.12 -19.98 11.54
CA ARG A 1032 -21.48 -18.72 12.20
C ARG A 1032 -22.58 -18.05 11.36
N ALA A 1033 -23.61 -17.53 12.01
CA ALA A 1033 -24.69 -16.81 11.35
C ALA A 1033 -24.49 -15.31 11.58
N LEU A 1034 -24.52 -14.51 10.53
CA LEU A 1034 -24.42 -13.05 10.60
C LEU A 1034 -25.77 -12.41 10.24
N ASP A 1035 -26.11 -11.33 10.93
CA ASP A 1035 -27.28 -10.51 10.62
C ASP A 1035 -27.02 -9.54 9.44
N GLN A 1036 -28.01 -8.71 9.10
CA GLN A 1036 -27.89 -7.69 8.04
C GLN A 1036 -26.86 -6.59 8.34
N PHE A 1037 -26.35 -6.52 9.58
CA PHE A 1037 -25.32 -5.59 10.02
C PHE A 1037 -23.94 -6.25 10.13
N GLY A 1038 -23.83 -7.54 9.75
CA GLY A 1038 -22.58 -8.30 9.81
C GLY A 1038 -22.15 -8.65 11.24
N LEU A 1039 -23.09 -8.71 12.19
CA LEU A 1039 -22.87 -9.15 13.57
C LEU A 1039 -23.27 -10.61 13.74
N GLU A 1040 -22.54 -11.35 14.57
CA GLU A 1040 -22.82 -12.77 14.81
C GLU A 1040 -24.05 -12.98 15.70
N MET A 1041 -25.02 -13.74 15.19
CA MET A 1041 -26.21 -14.15 15.91
C MET A 1041 -25.91 -15.40 16.75
N LEU A 1042 -25.76 -15.20 18.07
CA LEU A 1042 -25.52 -16.28 19.02
C LEU A 1042 -26.77 -17.13 19.28
N GLY A 1043 -26.60 -18.42 19.54
CA GLY A 1043 -27.70 -19.36 19.82
C GLY A 1043 -28.42 -19.91 18.58
N VAL A 1044 -28.01 -19.51 17.38
CA VAL A 1044 -28.55 -20.05 16.12
C VAL A 1044 -28.20 -21.54 15.97
N THR A 1045 -29.18 -22.35 15.59
CA THR A 1045 -29.02 -23.79 15.37
C THR A 1045 -28.82 -24.08 13.88
N PHE A 1046 -27.73 -24.76 13.53
CA PHE A 1046 -27.37 -25.06 12.14
C PHE A 1046 -27.76 -26.49 11.74
N THR A 1047 -28.38 -26.63 10.57
CA THR A 1047 -28.60 -27.91 9.91
C THR A 1047 -27.42 -28.20 8.99
N TRP A 1048 -26.72 -29.31 9.19
CA TRP A 1048 -25.55 -29.72 8.42
C TRP A 1048 -25.89 -30.74 7.34
N ALA A 1049 -25.25 -30.63 6.18
CA ALA A 1049 -25.36 -31.56 5.06
C ALA A 1049 -24.02 -31.72 4.34
N THR A 1050 -23.86 -32.85 3.64
CA THR A 1050 -22.72 -33.11 2.74
C THR A 1050 -23.23 -33.44 1.33
N SER A 1051 -22.47 -33.09 0.30
CA SER A 1051 -22.73 -33.53 -1.06
C SER A 1051 -22.42 -35.01 -1.30
N SER A 1052 -21.71 -35.69 -0.37
CA SER A 1052 -21.38 -37.12 -0.48
C SER A 1052 -21.01 -37.75 0.87
N GLU A 1053 -21.93 -38.54 1.45
CA GLU A 1053 -21.71 -39.34 2.67
C GLU A 1053 -20.69 -40.48 2.50
N CYS A 1054 -20.25 -40.73 1.27
CA CYS A 1054 -19.30 -41.77 0.92
C CYS A 1054 -17.87 -41.23 0.78
N ILE A 1055 -17.71 -39.93 0.53
CA ILE A 1055 -16.41 -39.23 0.54
C ILE A 1055 -16.19 -38.63 1.93
N ALA A 1056 -17.14 -37.82 2.41
CA ALA A 1056 -17.02 -37.05 3.65
C ALA A 1056 -18.42 -36.83 4.28
N PRO A 1057 -18.97 -37.82 5.01
CA PRO A 1057 -20.16 -37.62 5.85
C PRO A 1057 -19.91 -36.54 6.91
N VAL A 1058 -20.95 -35.79 7.25
CA VAL A 1058 -20.92 -34.76 8.30
C VAL A 1058 -21.93 -35.09 9.41
N SER A 1059 -21.55 -34.84 10.66
CA SER A 1059 -22.42 -34.99 11.84
C SER A 1059 -23.29 -33.74 12.04
N ALA A 1060 -24.33 -33.85 12.87
CA ALA A 1060 -25.13 -32.70 13.29
C ALA A 1060 -24.33 -31.61 14.05
N GLY A 1061 -23.09 -31.93 14.48
CA GLY A 1061 -22.16 -30.98 15.11
C GLY A 1061 -21.04 -30.47 14.19
N GLY A 1062 -21.15 -30.66 12.86
CA GLY A 1062 -20.15 -30.20 11.89
C GLY A 1062 -18.87 -31.06 11.81
N THR A 1063 -18.82 -32.20 12.49
CA THR A 1063 -17.68 -33.15 12.41
C THR A 1063 -17.73 -33.94 11.12
N VAL A 1064 -16.62 -34.05 10.41
CA VAL A 1064 -16.50 -34.76 9.14
C VAL A 1064 -15.52 -35.94 9.27
N THR A 1065 -15.66 -36.99 8.46
CA THR A 1065 -14.67 -38.09 8.40
C THR A 1065 -14.36 -38.47 6.95
N GLY A 1066 -13.08 -38.51 6.56
CA GLY A 1066 -12.68 -38.95 5.21
C GLY A 1066 -12.92 -40.44 5.02
N ARG A 1067 -13.91 -40.83 4.20
CA ARG A 1067 -14.29 -42.24 3.95
C ARG A 1067 -13.85 -42.80 2.61
N SER A 1068 -13.68 -41.96 1.60
CA SER A 1068 -13.20 -42.36 0.27
C SER A 1068 -12.50 -41.17 -0.39
N PRO A 1069 -11.40 -41.35 -1.14
CA PRO A 1069 -10.72 -40.26 -1.79
C PRO A 1069 -11.61 -39.56 -2.84
N GLY A 1070 -11.52 -38.23 -2.88
CA GLY A 1070 -12.39 -37.38 -3.69
C GLY A 1070 -12.74 -36.07 -2.98
N THR A 1071 -13.66 -35.30 -3.55
CA THR A 1071 -14.07 -33.99 -3.01
C THR A 1071 -15.54 -33.99 -2.63
N ALA A 1072 -15.89 -33.38 -1.50
CA ALA A 1072 -17.27 -33.17 -1.07
C ALA A 1072 -17.46 -31.75 -0.51
N THR A 1073 -18.59 -31.14 -0.85
CA THR A 1073 -19.02 -29.86 -0.28
C THR A 1073 -19.81 -30.13 0.99
N ILE A 1074 -19.44 -29.47 2.09
CA ILE A 1074 -20.18 -29.42 3.35
C ILE A 1074 -21.01 -28.14 3.33
N THR A 1075 -22.27 -28.22 3.77
CA THR A 1075 -23.21 -27.10 3.82
C THR A 1075 -23.79 -26.98 5.22
N ALA A 1076 -23.86 -25.77 5.76
CA ALA A 1076 -24.58 -25.46 7.00
C ALA A 1076 -25.67 -24.43 6.73
N THR A 1077 -26.87 -24.67 7.21
CA THR A 1077 -28.05 -23.84 6.95
C THR A 1077 -28.73 -23.41 8.25
N ALA A 1078 -29.08 -22.13 8.35
CA ALA A 1078 -29.87 -21.54 9.43
C ALA A 1078 -30.90 -20.56 8.85
N ASP A 1079 -32.15 -20.62 9.31
CA ASP A 1079 -33.27 -19.77 8.87
C ASP A 1079 -33.43 -19.57 7.35
N GLY A 1080 -33.03 -20.59 6.57
CA GLY A 1080 -33.09 -20.61 5.11
C GLY A 1080 -31.84 -20.09 4.40
N VAL A 1081 -30.87 -19.52 5.12
CA VAL A 1081 -29.58 -19.06 4.60
C VAL A 1081 -28.52 -20.16 4.79
N SER A 1082 -27.67 -20.38 3.79
CA SER A 1082 -26.68 -21.47 3.79
C SER A 1082 -25.24 -21.01 3.46
N GLY A 1083 -24.28 -21.49 4.24
CA GLY A 1083 -22.84 -21.40 3.95
C GLY A 1083 -22.29 -22.72 3.41
N GLN A 1084 -21.19 -22.67 2.64
CA GLN A 1084 -20.54 -23.86 2.06
C GLN A 1084 -19.02 -23.90 2.33
N ALA A 1085 -18.47 -25.11 2.50
CA ALA A 1085 -17.04 -25.40 2.65
C ALA A 1085 -16.66 -26.68 1.88
N THR A 1086 -15.39 -26.89 1.55
CA THR A 1086 -14.95 -28.00 0.69
C THR A 1086 -13.97 -28.95 1.38
N VAL A 1087 -14.29 -30.24 1.42
CA VAL A 1087 -13.41 -31.31 1.94
C VAL A 1087 -12.78 -32.05 0.77
N VAL A 1088 -11.45 -32.21 0.80
CA VAL A 1088 -10.69 -33.05 -0.14
C VAL A 1088 -10.10 -34.23 0.64
N VAL A 1089 -10.48 -35.46 0.27
CA VAL A 1089 -9.93 -36.68 0.87
C VAL A 1089 -8.83 -37.24 -0.05
N GLY A 1090 -7.61 -37.34 0.48
CA GLY A 1090 -6.42 -37.75 -0.26
C GLY A 1090 -6.32 -39.27 -0.49
N GLN A 1091 -5.76 -39.66 -1.65
CA GLN A 1091 -5.30 -41.03 -1.90
C GLN A 1091 -3.98 -41.30 -1.14
N VAL A 1092 -3.93 -42.36 -0.33
CA VAL A 1092 -2.66 -43.01 0.01
C VAL A 1092 -2.23 -43.91 -1.15
N ASN A 1093 -1.27 -43.43 -1.95
CA ASN A 1093 -0.41 -44.14 -2.94
C ASN A 1093 -1.08 -45.22 -3.84
N PRO A 1094 -1.19 -45.05 -5.17
CA PRO A 1094 -2.06 -45.84 -6.06
C PRO A 1094 -1.59 -47.26 -6.41
N ASN A 1095 -1.19 -48.06 -5.41
CA ASN A 1095 -1.18 -49.51 -5.53
C ASN A 1095 -2.57 -50.03 -5.17
N LEU A 1096 -3.23 -50.71 -6.13
CA LEU A 1096 -4.47 -51.44 -5.88
C LEU A 1096 -4.32 -52.32 -4.62
N PRO A 1097 -5.30 -52.31 -3.70
CA PRO A 1097 -5.19 -53.07 -2.46
C PRO A 1097 -4.97 -54.55 -2.76
N THR A 1098 -3.87 -55.11 -2.25
CA THR A 1098 -3.58 -56.55 -2.32
C THR A 1098 -4.55 -57.39 -1.47
N SER A 1099 -5.31 -56.74 -0.59
CA SER A 1099 -6.36 -57.33 0.23
C SER A 1099 -7.59 -56.43 0.25
N LEU A 1100 -8.75 -57.00 -0.04
CA LEU A 1100 -10.07 -56.35 0.01
C LEU A 1100 -10.79 -56.56 1.36
N LEU A 1101 -10.12 -57.16 2.34
CA LEU A 1101 -10.67 -57.38 3.69
C LEU A 1101 -11.18 -56.07 4.32
N GLY A 1102 -12.33 -56.13 4.98
CA GLY A 1102 -12.99 -55.00 5.62
C GLY A 1102 -14.23 -54.49 4.88
N THR A 1103 -14.74 -53.33 5.29
CA THR A 1103 -16.05 -52.82 4.88
C THR A 1103 -15.96 -51.75 3.79
N TRP A 1104 -16.55 -52.05 2.65
CA TRP A 1104 -16.71 -51.20 1.47
C TRP A 1104 -18.10 -50.58 1.45
N TYR A 1105 -18.25 -49.40 0.85
CA TYR A 1105 -19.52 -48.68 0.76
C TYR A 1105 -19.86 -48.41 -0.71
N VAL A 1106 -21.11 -48.71 -1.11
CA VAL A 1106 -21.59 -48.50 -2.48
C VAL A 1106 -22.71 -47.47 -2.49
N CYS A 1107 -22.60 -46.53 -3.44
CA CYS A 1107 -23.35 -45.28 -3.44
C CYS A 1107 -23.84 -44.91 -4.84
N ARG A 1108 -24.92 -44.14 -4.96
CA ARG A 1108 -25.40 -43.63 -6.25
C ARG A 1108 -24.43 -42.60 -6.81
N ARG A 1109 -23.83 -42.92 -7.96
CA ARG A 1109 -22.86 -42.06 -8.66
C ARG A 1109 -23.29 -40.59 -8.81
N ASN A 1110 -24.57 -40.36 -9.09
CA ASN A 1110 -25.10 -39.04 -9.41
C ASN A 1110 -25.54 -38.22 -8.19
N THR A 1111 -25.68 -38.83 -7.01
CA THR A 1111 -26.23 -38.16 -5.82
C THR A 1111 -25.41 -38.37 -4.54
N GLY A 1112 -24.31 -39.11 -4.59
CA GLY A 1112 -23.49 -39.45 -3.41
C GLY A 1112 -24.17 -40.33 -2.36
N ALA A 1113 -25.46 -40.66 -2.55
CA ALA A 1113 -26.29 -41.32 -1.55
C ALA A 1113 -25.86 -42.77 -1.33
N PHE A 1114 -25.65 -43.15 -0.07
CA PHE A 1114 -25.36 -44.51 0.35
C PHE A 1114 -26.50 -45.48 -0.04
N LEU A 1115 -26.14 -46.70 -0.45
CA LEU A 1115 -27.09 -47.76 -0.81
C LEU A 1115 -26.91 -49.03 0.01
N TYR A 1116 -25.68 -49.52 0.09
CA TYR A 1116 -25.31 -50.74 0.81
C TYR A 1116 -23.83 -50.76 1.13
N SER A 1117 -23.45 -51.42 2.23
CA SER A 1117 -22.07 -51.78 2.53
C SER A 1117 -21.80 -53.25 2.19
N LEU A 1118 -20.54 -53.55 1.92
CA LEU A 1118 -20.03 -54.89 1.69
C LEU A 1118 -18.86 -55.12 2.64
N GLU A 1119 -19.05 -55.99 3.62
CA GLU A 1119 -17.98 -56.47 4.49
C GLU A 1119 -17.34 -57.72 3.88
N VAL A 1120 -16.06 -57.67 3.57
CA VAL A 1120 -15.27 -58.83 3.12
C VAL A 1120 -14.53 -59.40 4.32
N THR A 1121 -14.93 -60.57 4.78
CA THR A 1121 -14.44 -61.20 6.02
C THR A 1121 -13.24 -62.10 5.79
N GLU A 1122 -13.12 -62.73 4.62
CA GLU A 1122 -11.94 -63.53 4.24
C GLU A 1122 -11.52 -63.28 2.80
N GLN A 1123 -10.21 -63.31 2.57
CA GLN A 1123 -9.58 -63.35 1.25
C GLN A 1123 -8.48 -64.41 1.23
N THR A 1124 -8.56 -65.38 0.33
CA THR A 1124 -7.52 -66.40 0.18
C THR A 1124 -6.38 -65.91 -0.73
N ALA A 1125 -5.22 -66.56 -0.65
CA ALA A 1125 -4.09 -66.30 -1.56
C ALA A 1125 -4.40 -66.57 -3.05
N ALA A 1126 -5.49 -67.31 -3.34
CA ALA A 1126 -6.00 -67.51 -4.70
C ALA A 1126 -7.04 -66.45 -5.12
N GLY A 1127 -7.23 -65.39 -4.33
CA GLY A 1127 -8.16 -64.30 -4.60
C GLY A 1127 -9.63 -64.61 -4.27
N GLN A 1128 -9.93 -65.74 -3.62
CA GLN A 1128 -11.32 -66.08 -3.26
C GLN A 1128 -11.78 -65.21 -2.08
N LEU A 1129 -12.93 -64.53 -2.23
CA LEU A 1129 -13.52 -63.65 -1.22
C LEU A 1129 -14.79 -64.27 -0.61
N THR A 1130 -14.95 -64.12 0.71
CA THR A 1130 -16.22 -64.35 1.42
C THR A 1130 -16.60 -63.11 2.23
N GLY A 1131 -17.90 -62.87 2.43
CA GLY A 1131 -18.36 -61.66 3.10
C GLY A 1131 -19.88 -61.54 3.24
N GLN A 1132 -20.33 -60.37 3.72
CA GLN A 1132 -21.73 -60.02 3.89
C GLN A 1132 -22.02 -58.64 3.26
N VAL A 1133 -23.17 -58.53 2.58
CA VAL A 1133 -23.70 -57.26 2.07
C VAL A 1133 -24.84 -56.81 2.96
N PHE A 1134 -24.80 -55.56 3.42
CA PHE A 1134 -25.82 -54.93 4.25
C PHE A 1134 -26.47 -53.80 3.45
N ASN A 1135 -27.79 -53.86 3.23
CA ASN A 1135 -28.50 -52.72 2.64
C ASN A 1135 -28.71 -51.60 3.68
N SER A 1136 -29.16 -50.42 3.22
CA SER A 1136 -29.54 -49.27 4.08
C SER A 1136 -30.55 -49.57 5.18
N ASN A 1137 -31.24 -50.72 5.10
CA ASN A 1137 -32.29 -51.15 6.03
C ASN A 1137 -31.83 -52.32 6.93
N GLY A 1138 -30.53 -52.64 6.95
CA GLY A 1138 -29.94 -53.69 7.78
C GLY A 1138 -30.21 -55.13 7.34
N THR A 1139 -30.76 -55.35 6.14
CA THR A 1139 -30.94 -56.72 5.60
C THR A 1139 -29.62 -57.25 5.07
N THR A 1140 -29.26 -58.48 5.44
CA THR A 1140 -27.99 -59.12 5.07
C THR A 1140 -28.12 -60.10 3.91
N SER A 1141 -27.04 -60.27 3.14
CA SER A 1141 -26.89 -61.32 2.12
C SER A 1141 -25.44 -61.78 2.02
N PHE A 1142 -25.20 -63.07 1.78
CA PHE A 1142 -23.84 -63.62 1.72
C PHE A 1142 -23.18 -63.38 0.36
N LEU A 1143 -21.92 -62.92 0.38
CA LEU A 1143 -21.06 -62.77 -0.78
C LEU A 1143 -20.11 -63.98 -0.89
N SER A 1144 -19.98 -64.53 -2.10
CA SER A 1144 -18.84 -65.38 -2.48
C SER A 1144 -18.33 -65.01 -3.88
N GLY A 1145 -17.02 -64.94 -4.07
CA GLY A 1145 -16.45 -64.57 -5.38
C GLY A 1145 -14.95 -64.83 -5.49
N THR A 1146 -14.39 -64.47 -6.65
CA THR A 1146 -12.96 -64.58 -6.95
C THR A 1146 -12.46 -63.31 -7.61
N TRP A 1147 -11.43 -62.71 -7.02
CA TRP A 1147 -10.72 -61.52 -7.47
C TRP A 1147 -9.43 -61.91 -8.20
N SER A 1148 -9.25 -61.42 -9.43
CA SER A 1148 -8.07 -61.71 -10.25
C SER A 1148 -7.73 -60.51 -11.13
N SER A 1149 -6.71 -59.74 -10.75
CA SER A 1149 -6.30 -58.51 -11.47
C SER A 1149 -6.23 -58.72 -12.99
N PRO A 1150 -6.90 -57.90 -13.83
CA PRO A 1150 -7.57 -56.63 -13.51
C PRO A 1150 -9.08 -56.73 -13.17
N GLY A 1151 -9.65 -57.94 -13.05
CA GLY A 1151 -11.10 -58.16 -13.01
C GLY A 1151 -11.64 -58.89 -11.78
N PHE A 1152 -12.90 -58.63 -11.45
CA PHE A 1152 -13.62 -59.27 -10.35
C PHE A 1152 -14.78 -60.13 -10.88
N ASN A 1153 -14.86 -61.39 -10.46
CA ASN A 1153 -15.98 -62.29 -10.76
C ASN A 1153 -16.72 -62.64 -9.46
N MET A 1154 -18.01 -62.30 -9.38
CA MET A 1154 -18.89 -62.67 -8.25
C MET A 1154 -19.86 -63.79 -8.65
N ASN A 1155 -19.98 -64.82 -7.80
CA ASN A 1155 -20.99 -65.87 -7.94
C ASN A 1155 -21.90 -65.86 -6.71
N TRP A 1156 -23.15 -65.44 -6.89
CA TRP A 1156 -24.13 -65.39 -5.81
C TRP A 1156 -24.93 -66.70 -5.78
N SER A 1157 -25.14 -67.29 -4.60
CA SER A 1157 -25.96 -68.49 -4.44
C SER A 1157 -27.11 -68.31 -3.43
N ARG A 1158 -28.33 -68.32 -4.01
CA ARG A 1158 -29.64 -68.66 -3.40
C ARG A 1158 -30.31 -67.68 -2.41
N LEU A 1159 -31.42 -67.11 -2.89
CA LEU A 1159 -32.66 -66.63 -2.23
C LEU A 1159 -32.65 -66.18 -0.75
N VAL A 1160 -33.04 -64.92 -0.54
CA VAL A 1160 -34.13 -64.54 0.39
C VAL A 1160 -35.08 -63.58 -0.34
N GLN A 1161 -36.39 -63.68 -0.08
CA GLN A 1161 -37.47 -62.96 -0.75
C GLN A 1161 -37.90 -61.72 0.05
N GLY A 1162 -38.01 -60.54 -0.59
CA GLY A 1162 -38.45 -59.32 0.10
C GLY A 1162 -38.60 -58.07 -0.79
N GLY A 1163 -39.73 -57.97 -1.52
CA GLY A 1163 -40.12 -56.74 -2.23
C GLY A 1163 -39.72 -56.66 -3.71
N GLU A 1164 -40.52 -55.95 -4.50
CA GLU A 1164 -40.51 -56.00 -5.97
C GLU A 1164 -39.39 -55.15 -6.62
N ARG A 1165 -38.24 -55.78 -6.95
CA ARG A 1165 -37.37 -55.47 -8.11
C ARG A 1165 -36.23 -56.49 -8.20
N PHE A 1166 -35.99 -57.04 -9.39
CA PHE A 1166 -34.84 -57.91 -9.68
C PHE A 1166 -33.75 -57.13 -10.44
N PHE A 1167 -32.48 -57.39 -10.15
CA PHE A 1167 -31.34 -56.89 -10.92
C PHE A 1167 -30.53 -58.07 -11.47
N ALA A 1168 -30.30 -58.09 -12.79
CA ALA A 1168 -29.37 -59.00 -13.44
C ALA A 1168 -28.61 -58.24 -14.53
N ILE A 1169 -27.28 -58.39 -14.56
CA ILE A 1169 -26.40 -57.82 -15.58
C ILE A 1169 -26.15 -58.91 -16.61
N ASN A 1170 -26.38 -58.66 -17.91
CA ASN A 1170 -25.74 -59.47 -18.94
C ASN A 1170 -25.67 -58.80 -20.32
N GLN A 1171 -24.68 -59.23 -21.11
CA GLN A 1171 -24.61 -59.18 -22.57
C GLN A 1171 -24.27 -60.60 -23.05
N GLY A 1172 -25.28 -61.47 -23.23
CA GLY A 1172 -25.10 -62.85 -23.71
C GLY A 1172 -26.07 -63.86 -23.11
N VAL A 1173 -27.17 -64.16 -23.81
CA VAL A 1173 -28.31 -64.95 -23.29
C VAL A 1173 -28.08 -66.47 -23.31
N ALA A 1174 -28.33 -67.14 -22.18
CA ALA A 1174 -29.04 -68.42 -22.13
C ALA A 1174 -29.59 -68.70 -20.71
N LEU A 1175 -30.89 -69.03 -20.62
CA LEU A 1175 -31.55 -69.46 -19.36
C LEU A 1175 -31.41 -70.97 -19.16
N ALA A 1176 -30.53 -71.42 -18.25
CA ALA A 1176 -30.64 -72.71 -17.56
C ALA A 1176 -29.67 -72.81 -16.37
N THR A 1177 -30.14 -73.42 -15.26
CA THR A 1177 -29.37 -73.90 -14.09
C THR A 1177 -28.54 -72.89 -13.26
N ASP A 1178 -29.12 -72.48 -12.13
CA ASP A 1178 -28.56 -72.21 -10.78
C ASP A 1178 -27.32 -71.32 -10.54
N HIS A 1179 -26.54 -70.90 -11.56
CA HIS A 1179 -25.37 -70.02 -11.38
C HIS A 1179 -25.27 -68.92 -12.45
N MET A 1180 -25.00 -67.68 -12.04
CA MET A 1180 -24.61 -66.56 -12.92
C MET A 1180 -23.10 -66.31 -12.84
N ARG A 1181 -22.44 -65.95 -13.95
CA ARG A 1181 -21.01 -65.60 -14.06
C ARG A 1181 -20.82 -64.41 -15.04
N GLY A 1182 -19.82 -63.57 -14.81
CA GLY A 1182 -19.48 -62.44 -15.70
C GLY A 1182 -18.20 -61.70 -15.29
N SER A 1183 -17.46 -61.17 -16.27
CA SER A 1183 -16.11 -60.58 -16.10
C SER A 1183 -16.02 -59.15 -16.66
N TYR A 1184 -15.18 -58.29 -16.07
CA TYR A 1184 -14.98 -56.90 -16.51
C TYR A 1184 -13.60 -56.32 -16.09
N ASN A 1185 -13.07 -55.32 -16.83
CA ASN A 1185 -11.82 -54.60 -16.55
C ASN A 1185 -12.06 -53.08 -16.30
N ASP A 1186 -11.49 -52.54 -15.23
CA ASP A 1186 -11.10 -51.13 -15.01
C ASP A 1186 -12.14 -49.98 -15.00
N ARG A 1187 -13.46 -50.20 -15.12
CA ARG A 1187 -14.49 -49.16 -14.86
C ARG A 1187 -15.82 -49.68 -14.31
N ILE A 1188 -16.31 -49.11 -13.20
CA ILE A 1188 -17.68 -49.36 -12.73
C ILE A 1188 -18.60 -48.23 -13.22
N ASP A 1189 -19.31 -48.48 -14.31
CA ASP A 1189 -20.37 -47.60 -14.84
C ASP A 1189 -21.76 -48.23 -14.56
N LEU A 1190 -22.44 -47.76 -13.52
CA LEU A 1190 -23.85 -48.10 -13.24
C LEU A 1190 -24.79 -47.18 -14.05
N LEU A 1191 -25.22 -47.64 -15.22
CA LEU A 1191 -26.29 -47.00 -16.00
C LEU A 1191 -27.66 -47.62 -15.65
N THR A 1192 -28.49 -46.86 -14.93
CA THR A 1192 -29.90 -47.19 -14.74
C THR A 1192 -30.73 -46.72 -15.93
N TYR A 1193 -31.38 -47.66 -16.64
CA TYR A 1193 -32.50 -47.37 -17.52
C TYR A 1193 -33.81 -47.75 -16.83
N ASP A 1194 -34.80 -46.85 -16.84
CA ASP A 1194 -36.17 -47.22 -16.52
C ASP A 1194 -36.74 -48.08 -17.67
N VAL A 1195 -37.16 -49.30 -17.34
CA VAL A 1195 -37.94 -50.16 -18.24
C VAL A 1195 -39.32 -50.35 -17.60
N ASP A 1196 -40.33 -49.72 -18.20
CA ASP A 1196 -41.71 -49.81 -17.75
C ASP A 1196 -42.30 -51.21 -18.05
N LEU A 1197 -42.37 -52.06 -17.03
CA LEU A 1197 -42.95 -53.40 -17.09
C LEU A 1197 -44.45 -53.39 -16.74
N ARG A 1198 -45.24 -52.52 -17.39
CA ARG A 1198 -46.71 -52.51 -17.29
C ARG A 1198 -47.41 -52.78 -18.63
N ARG A 1199 -47.22 -54.00 -19.16
CA ARG A 1199 -48.23 -54.75 -19.95
C ARG A 1199 -47.79 -56.20 -20.15
N GLY A 1200 -48.27 -57.06 -19.25
CA GLY A 1200 -48.30 -58.51 -19.47
C GLY A 1200 -49.73 -58.99 -19.66
N PRO A 1201 -49.95 -60.13 -20.34
CA PRO A 1201 -49.29 -60.55 -21.58
C PRO A 1201 -50.26 -60.52 -22.79
N ARG A 1202 -51.51 -60.14 -22.56
CA ARG A 1202 -52.59 -61.11 -22.80
C ARG A 1202 -53.30 -61.37 -21.48
#